data_AF-A0A3P9KN60-F1
#
_entry.id   AF-A0A3P9KN60-F1
#
_cell.length_a   1.000
_cell.length_b   1.000
_cell.length_c   1.000
_cell.angle_alpha   90.00
_cell.angle_beta   90.00
_cell.angle_gamma   90.00
#
_symmetry.space_group_name_H-M   'P 1'
#
loop_
_entity.id
_entity.type
_entity.pdbx_description
1 polymer ?
#
loop_
_entity_poly.entity_id
_entity_poly.type
_entity_poly.pdbx_seq_one_letter_code
_entity_poly.pdbx_strand_id
1 'polypeptide(L)'
;MSSFVTEVLASSGKLEKEDLVSKISKMSRKVEDTKEEVCDMINKRYNEFLPSLQASEDLMLQVDEVSKEMDALKACIETEVQENIHVAVTEFAKLKEQLERNTVIIKMLEHLKEFHSAMEKFNKALVEKKYVDAANNLEKARSSMDSLKSWKTSELPLLTVLGSELTVQRENLIYHLGDEWKRLVIWKLPPTKEPADQMSIQKVELTLTDVGSKDGEPKPPVLLRCILQALAIQGELQHKVKLFSQVLLKYMLKPLVKHASLSVRVSEQQGEGTTLALQCLEASHKEKSAPSQVFSKLHLVLKTLHTHLLDVSIGSKMLSAILGELIWEEMSQCIIHECLVNSIPTDSSELKNYSAVIKETEEFEKALKEMDFLQGDSTDLLKYARNVNCHFASKKCKDVIVAARKLMTSKMHNTVKITPDSKLHLPKLPAPSSGVKLKQAASKEDAVMENSKQLSAWSLHLPACRISESVQQLMELAVSTLCEAVGSSSQSALQLFFTVRNIFQLFYDVVPTYHKENLLKFPHLAAVQHNNCMYLAHHLLTLGHYFRAHLPQPLNEGVATFVDMVPGFRKLGAQCFLTQLNVQKAELLERLSTAHNFCNLDDEDNYIAASKAVRQVIHQLKQLATVWQDVLPVTIYCKAMGNLLNTAITEIISKIMMLEDISSEDGEHLHTLCQTITEEGPLVFIPVVEESKNRKYQEEVPLYVKKWSTFKELVIVLRANLQEIVDRWADAKGPLAVEFSSSEVKSLIRALFQNTERRAAALSKIK
;
A
#
# COMPACT_ATOMS: atom_id res chain seq x y z
N MET A 1 -49.40 0.31 -129.83
CA MET A 1 -49.05 1.54 -130.59
C MET A 1 -47.75 1.21 -131.31
N SER A 2 -47.62 1.06 -132.62
CA SER A 2 -48.32 1.60 -133.80
C SER A 2 -49.43 0.72 -134.39
N SER A 3 -50.28 1.34 -135.20
CA SER A 3 -51.68 0.97 -135.43
C SER A 3 -51.88 0.09 -136.70
N PHE A 4 -52.62 -1.02 -136.57
CA PHE A 4 -53.20 -1.77 -137.71
C PHE A 4 -54.35 -0.98 -138.38
N VAL A 5 -54.90 0.03 -137.69
CA VAL A 5 -55.86 1.00 -138.25
C VAL A 5 -55.21 1.89 -139.33
N THR A 6 -53.87 1.97 -139.38
CA THR A 6 -53.12 2.70 -140.41
C THR A 6 -52.79 1.86 -141.65
N GLU A 7 -52.77 0.53 -141.54
CA GLU A 7 -52.68 -0.36 -142.72
C GLU A 7 -54.03 -0.53 -143.42
N VAL A 8 -55.14 -0.35 -142.70
CA VAL A 8 -56.51 -0.50 -143.25
C VAL A 8 -56.97 0.71 -144.06
N LEU A 9 -56.32 1.88 -143.96
CA LEU A 9 -56.75 3.11 -144.65
C LEU A 9 -55.90 3.50 -145.88
N ALA A 10 -54.83 2.77 -146.19
CA ALA A 10 -53.97 3.08 -147.34
C ALA A 10 -54.26 2.26 -148.62
N SER A 11 -55.10 1.22 -148.55
CA SER A 11 -55.45 0.38 -149.71
C SER A 11 -56.95 0.45 -150.04
N SER A 12 -57.38 1.65 -150.42
CA SER A 12 -58.61 1.86 -151.17
C SER A 12 -58.41 1.43 -152.63
N GLY A 13 -59.27 0.53 -153.13
CA GLY A 13 -59.69 0.52 -154.53
C GLY A 13 -58.88 -0.31 -155.53
N LYS A 14 -58.93 -1.65 -155.42
CA LYS A 14 -59.44 -2.61 -156.43
C LYS A 14 -58.98 -4.04 -156.06
N LEU A 15 -59.94 -4.88 -155.71
CA LEU A 15 -59.80 -6.25 -155.22
C LEU A 15 -59.35 -7.24 -156.28
N GLU A 16 -58.48 -8.21 -155.93
CA GLU A 16 -58.47 -9.55 -156.53
C GLU A 16 -58.17 -10.65 -155.49
N LYS A 17 -58.75 -11.83 -155.75
CA LYS A 17 -59.07 -12.97 -154.88
C LYS A 17 -57.87 -13.73 -154.28
N GLU A 18 -56.64 -13.38 -154.67
CA GLU A 18 -55.41 -14.12 -154.33
C GLU A 18 -54.91 -13.86 -152.90
N ASP A 19 -55.25 -12.71 -152.30
CA ASP A 19 -54.82 -12.36 -150.93
C ASP A 19 -55.50 -13.21 -149.84
N LEU A 20 -56.64 -13.85 -150.16
CA LEU A 20 -57.33 -14.78 -149.26
C LEU A 20 -56.66 -16.17 -149.23
N VAL A 21 -56.04 -16.59 -150.34
CA VAL A 21 -55.36 -17.89 -150.47
C VAL A 21 -54.06 -17.89 -149.67
N SER A 22 -53.35 -16.77 -149.62
CA SER A 22 -52.13 -16.60 -148.81
C SER A 22 -52.42 -16.64 -147.30
N LYS A 23 -53.59 -16.14 -146.87
CA LYS A 23 -54.01 -16.15 -145.47
C LYS A 23 -54.50 -17.53 -145.01
N ILE A 24 -55.18 -18.28 -145.88
CA ILE A 24 -55.61 -19.66 -145.61
C ILE A 24 -54.39 -20.61 -145.52
N SER A 25 -53.42 -20.48 -146.44
CA SER A 25 -52.21 -21.31 -146.41
C SER A 25 -51.33 -21.06 -145.17
N LYS A 26 -51.27 -19.82 -144.66
CA LYS A 26 -50.62 -19.52 -143.37
C LYS A 26 -51.34 -20.12 -142.16
N MET A 27 -52.67 -20.19 -142.19
CA MET A 27 -53.46 -20.80 -141.12
C MET A 27 -53.30 -22.33 -141.10
N SER A 28 -53.29 -22.98 -142.28
CA SER A 28 -53.05 -24.44 -142.39
C SER A 28 -51.66 -24.85 -141.87
N ARG A 29 -50.62 -24.05 -142.09
CA ARG A 29 -49.28 -24.34 -141.54
C ARG A 29 -49.27 -24.33 -140.01
N LYS A 30 -49.94 -23.35 -139.41
CA LYS A 30 -50.04 -23.24 -137.94
C LYS A 30 -50.79 -24.41 -137.29
N VAL A 31 -51.81 -24.95 -137.97
CA VAL A 31 -52.55 -26.12 -137.48
C VAL A 31 -51.67 -27.37 -137.45
N GLU A 32 -50.83 -27.56 -138.47
CA GLU A 32 -49.95 -28.73 -138.55
C GLU A 32 -48.80 -28.67 -137.52
N ASP A 33 -48.22 -27.48 -137.28
CA ASP A 33 -47.21 -27.29 -136.23
C ASP A 33 -47.79 -27.59 -134.82
N THR A 34 -49.05 -27.25 -134.57
CA THR A 34 -49.71 -27.50 -133.26
C THR A 34 -50.03 -28.98 -133.05
N LYS A 35 -50.25 -29.73 -134.13
CA LYS A 35 -50.52 -31.17 -134.08
C LYS A 35 -49.27 -31.97 -133.71
N GLU A 36 -48.09 -31.54 -134.18
CA GLU A 36 -46.82 -32.21 -133.89
C GLU A 36 -46.42 -32.07 -132.40
N GLU A 37 -46.62 -30.89 -131.79
CA GLU A 37 -46.37 -30.68 -130.35
C GLU A 37 -47.31 -31.50 -129.44
N VAL A 38 -48.57 -31.72 -129.85
CA VAL A 38 -49.53 -32.51 -129.06
C VAL A 38 -49.21 -34.00 -129.11
N CYS A 39 -48.74 -34.52 -130.25
CA CYS A 39 -48.32 -35.91 -130.38
C CYS A 39 -47.08 -36.24 -129.53
N ASP A 40 -46.11 -35.31 -129.42
CA ASP A 40 -44.92 -35.50 -128.58
C ASP A 40 -45.24 -35.47 -127.08
N MET A 41 -46.19 -34.63 -126.64
CA MET A 41 -46.57 -34.56 -125.23
C MET A 41 -47.30 -35.83 -124.75
N ILE A 42 -48.14 -36.44 -125.60
CA ILE A 42 -48.90 -37.65 -125.26
C ILE A 42 -47.99 -38.89 -125.18
N ASN A 43 -47.00 -39.03 -126.07
CA ASN A 43 -46.04 -40.13 -126.02
C ASN A 43 -45.09 -40.06 -124.80
N LYS A 44 -44.81 -38.86 -124.28
CA LYS A 44 -44.01 -38.70 -123.06
C LYS A 44 -44.74 -39.12 -121.78
N ARG A 45 -46.07 -39.01 -121.71
CA ARG A 45 -46.83 -39.27 -120.48
C ARG A 45 -47.26 -40.73 -120.26
N TYR A 46 -47.25 -41.58 -121.28
CA TYR A 46 -47.77 -42.96 -121.14
C TYR A 46 -46.69 -44.04 -120.92
N ASN A 47 -45.40 -43.74 -121.09
CA ASN A 47 -44.30 -44.70 -120.86
C ASN A 47 -43.76 -44.74 -119.41
N GLU A 48 -44.18 -43.83 -118.51
CA GLU A 48 -43.66 -43.76 -117.13
C GLU A 48 -44.62 -44.26 -116.03
N PHE A 49 -45.87 -44.63 -116.33
CA PHE A 49 -46.86 -44.94 -115.29
C PHE A 49 -46.77 -46.38 -114.74
N LEU A 50 -46.30 -47.35 -115.53
CA LEU A 50 -46.18 -48.76 -115.11
C LEU A 50 -45.06 -49.04 -114.08
N PRO A 51 -43.85 -48.45 -114.17
CA PRO A 51 -42.80 -48.65 -113.17
C PRO A 51 -43.12 -48.03 -111.79
N SER A 52 -43.91 -46.96 -111.75
CA SER A 52 -44.25 -46.23 -110.52
C SER A 52 -45.12 -47.03 -109.55
N LEU A 53 -45.94 -47.96 -110.04
CA LEU A 53 -46.85 -48.74 -109.20
C LEU A 53 -46.09 -49.86 -108.46
N GLN A 54 -45.16 -50.53 -109.14
CA GLN A 54 -44.32 -51.59 -108.55
C GLN A 54 -43.37 -51.04 -107.48
N ALA A 55 -42.81 -49.83 -107.69
CA ALA A 55 -41.95 -49.18 -106.71
C ALA A 55 -42.65 -48.86 -105.38
N SER A 56 -43.97 -48.67 -105.38
CA SER A 56 -44.73 -48.37 -104.16
C SER A 56 -45.02 -49.61 -103.31
N GLU A 57 -45.18 -50.78 -103.93
CA GLU A 57 -45.36 -52.05 -103.20
C GLU A 57 -44.05 -52.51 -102.57
N ASP A 58 -42.92 -52.35 -103.27
CA ASP A 58 -41.58 -52.62 -102.72
C ASP A 58 -41.25 -51.70 -101.52
N LEU A 59 -41.70 -50.44 -101.56
CA LEU A 59 -41.47 -49.49 -100.45
C LEU A 59 -42.24 -49.90 -99.18
N MET A 60 -43.44 -50.46 -99.30
CA MET A 60 -44.23 -50.91 -98.15
C MET A 60 -43.61 -52.12 -97.46
N LEU A 61 -43.02 -53.04 -98.24
CA LEU A 61 -42.27 -54.19 -97.68
C LEU A 61 -41.01 -53.72 -96.94
N GLN A 62 -40.30 -52.72 -97.47
CA GLN A 62 -39.13 -52.13 -96.80
C GLN A 62 -39.48 -51.46 -95.47
N VAL A 63 -40.65 -50.82 -95.35
CA VAL A 63 -41.08 -50.20 -94.09
C VAL A 63 -41.34 -51.25 -93.00
N ASP A 64 -41.92 -52.40 -93.36
CA ASP A 64 -42.22 -53.47 -92.41
C ASP A 64 -40.94 -54.20 -91.94
N GLU A 65 -39.93 -54.30 -92.81
CA GLU A 65 -38.60 -54.83 -92.49
C GLU A 65 -37.83 -53.88 -91.55
N VAL A 66 -37.85 -52.57 -91.81
CA VAL A 66 -37.25 -51.55 -90.93
C VAL A 66 -37.92 -51.53 -89.55
N SER A 67 -39.23 -51.76 -89.45
CA SER A 67 -39.92 -51.84 -88.16
C SER A 67 -39.47 -53.05 -87.33
N LYS A 68 -39.26 -54.21 -87.97
CA LYS A 68 -38.75 -55.41 -87.29
C LYS A 68 -37.29 -55.24 -86.83
N GLU A 69 -36.47 -54.57 -87.63
CA GLU A 69 -35.11 -54.20 -87.23
C GLU A 69 -35.11 -53.23 -86.04
N MET A 70 -36.05 -52.29 -85.97
CA MET A 70 -36.20 -51.35 -84.86
C MET A 70 -36.56 -52.04 -83.53
N ASP A 71 -37.47 -53.02 -83.57
CA ASP A 71 -37.85 -53.79 -82.38
C ASP A 71 -36.72 -54.71 -81.90
N ALA A 72 -35.96 -55.31 -82.83
CA ALA A 72 -34.76 -56.08 -82.50
C ALA A 72 -33.66 -55.20 -81.88
N LEU A 73 -33.49 -53.97 -82.39
CA LEU A 73 -32.54 -52.99 -81.84
C LEU A 73 -32.95 -52.55 -80.43
N LYS A 74 -34.24 -52.38 -80.17
CA LYS A 74 -34.76 -52.01 -78.85
C LYS A 74 -34.50 -53.09 -77.78
N ALA A 75 -34.69 -54.37 -78.14
CA ALA A 75 -34.37 -55.50 -77.26
C ALA A 75 -32.86 -55.63 -76.99
N CYS A 76 -32.01 -55.34 -77.98
CA CYS A 76 -30.55 -55.31 -77.82
C CYS A 76 -30.10 -54.16 -76.90
N ILE A 77 -30.73 -52.99 -76.99
CA ILE A 77 -30.44 -51.84 -76.10
C ILE A 77 -30.84 -52.14 -74.64
N GLU A 78 -32.00 -52.71 -74.37
CA GLU A 78 -32.44 -52.99 -72.98
C GLU A 78 -31.57 -54.06 -72.30
N THR A 79 -31.10 -55.07 -73.03
CA THR A 79 -30.36 -56.20 -72.43
C THR A 79 -28.85 -55.96 -72.38
N GLU A 80 -28.26 -55.37 -73.43
CA GLU A 80 -26.80 -55.31 -73.59
C GLU A 80 -26.23 -53.93 -73.21
N VAL A 81 -26.99 -52.84 -73.41
CA VAL A 81 -26.50 -51.48 -73.09
C VAL A 81 -26.69 -51.16 -71.60
N GLN A 82 -27.75 -51.63 -70.95
CA GLN A 82 -28.00 -51.32 -69.53
C GLN A 82 -27.04 -52.04 -68.57
N GLU A 83 -26.66 -53.29 -68.89
CA GLU A 83 -25.67 -54.06 -68.11
C GLU A 83 -24.24 -53.51 -68.32
N ASN A 84 -23.87 -53.17 -69.56
CA ASN A 84 -22.58 -52.55 -69.88
C ASN A 84 -22.44 -51.13 -69.29
N ILE A 85 -23.51 -50.33 -69.23
CA ILE A 85 -23.49 -49.02 -68.54
C ILE A 85 -23.28 -49.20 -67.04
N HIS A 86 -23.89 -50.21 -66.40
CA HIS A 86 -23.74 -50.41 -64.96
C HIS A 86 -22.31 -50.87 -64.59
N VAL A 87 -21.70 -51.71 -65.41
CA VAL A 87 -20.27 -52.09 -65.31
C VAL A 87 -19.37 -50.87 -65.58
N ALA A 88 -19.62 -50.10 -66.64
CA ALA A 88 -18.84 -48.90 -66.95
C ALA A 88 -18.95 -47.83 -65.85
N VAL A 89 -20.12 -47.63 -65.23
CA VAL A 89 -20.31 -46.68 -64.12
C VAL A 89 -19.58 -47.14 -62.86
N THR A 90 -19.55 -48.45 -62.56
CA THR A 90 -18.78 -48.97 -61.42
C THR A 90 -17.27 -48.95 -61.67
N GLU A 91 -16.81 -49.17 -62.90
CA GLU A 91 -15.41 -48.99 -63.28
C GLU A 91 -14.98 -47.52 -63.28
N PHE A 92 -15.82 -46.59 -63.76
CA PHE A 92 -15.58 -45.15 -63.66
C PHE A 92 -15.58 -44.67 -62.20
N ALA A 93 -16.44 -45.22 -61.34
CA ALA A 93 -16.41 -44.92 -59.91
C ALA A 93 -15.10 -45.40 -59.25
N LYS A 94 -14.61 -46.60 -59.60
CA LYS A 94 -13.31 -47.10 -59.16
C LYS A 94 -12.15 -46.26 -59.70
N LEU A 95 -12.19 -45.85 -60.98
CA LEU A 95 -11.18 -44.98 -61.58
C LEU A 95 -11.20 -43.58 -60.97
N LYS A 96 -12.38 -43.03 -60.66
CA LYS A 96 -12.52 -41.76 -59.94
C LYS A 96 -11.97 -41.86 -58.52
N GLU A 97 -12.28 -42.94 -57.80
CA GLU A 97 -11.73 -43.18 -56.47
C GLU A 97 -10.21 -43.38 -56.51
N GLN A 98 -9.69 -44.07 -57.53
CA GLN A 98 -8.24 -44.19 -57.78
C GLN A 98 -7.61 -42.84 -58.14
N LEU A 99 -8.27 -42.00 -58.93
CA LEU A 99 -7.80 -40.67 -59.30
C LEU A 99 -7.79 -39.73 -58.08
N GLU A 100 -8.81 -39.79 -57.23
CA GLU A 100 -8.87 -39.04 -55.98
C GLU A 100 -7.76 -39.49 -55.01
N ARG A 101 -7.54 -40.81 -54.85
CA ARG A 101 -6.42 -41.35 -54.07
C ARG A 101 -5.06 -40.91 -54.64
N ASN A 102 -4.86 -41.00 -55.95
CA ASN A 102 -3.62 -40.57 -56.61
C ASN A 102 -3.40 -39.06 -56.46
N THR A 103 -4.46 -38.25 -56.52
CA THR A 103 -4.38 -36.79 -56.33
C THR A 103 -3.94 -36.45 -54.89
N VAL A 104 -4.44 -37.17 -53.88
CA VAL A 104 -4.00 -37.00 -52.49
C VAL A 104 -2.53 -37.41 -52.32
N ILE A 105 -2.12 -38.52 -52.93
CA ILE A 105 -0.72 -38.98 -52.90
C ILE A 105 0.20 -37.98 -53.60
N ILE A 106 -0.19 -37.40 -54.73
CA ILE A 106 0.60 -36.37 -55.43
C ILE A 106 0.79 -35.14 -54.54
N LYS A 107 -0.27 -34.64 -53.90
CA LYS A 107 -0.16 -33.54 -52.93
C LYS A 107 0.78 -33.88 -51.77
N MET A 108 0.80 -35.15 -51.33
CA MET A 108 1.76 -35.61 -50.32
C MET A 108 3.19 -35.56 -50.79
N LEU A 109 3.44 -36.03 -52.00
CA LEU A 109 4.75 -35.99 -52.61
C LEU A 109 5.21 -34.54 -52.84
N GLU A 110 4.29 -33.61 -53.15
CA GLU A 110 4.58 -32.18 -53.26
C GLU A 110 5.03 -31.59 -51.92
N HIS A 111 4.30 -31.80 -50.83
CA HIS A 111 4.70 -31.31 -49.51
C HIS A 111 5.99 -31.97 -48.98
N LEU A 112 6.23 -33.25 -49.31
CA LEU A 112 7.50 -33.92 -49.00
C LEU A 112 8.67 -33.33 -49.80
N LYS A 113 8.45 -32.98 -51.07
CA LYS A 113 9.43 -32.28 -51.92
C LYS A 113 9.72 -30.88 -51.39
N GLU A 114 8.68 -30.15 -50.96
CA GLU A 114 8.83 -28.82 -50.34
C GLU A 114 9.64 -28.89 -49.05
N PHE A 115 9.34 -29.87 -48.18
CA PHE A 115 10.11 -30.16 -46.97
C PHE A 115 11.58 -30.43 -47.30
N HIS A 116 11.85 -31.34 -48.23
CA HIS A 116 13.23 -31.70 -48.60
C HIS A 116 13.99 -30.51 -49.20
N SER A 117 13.38 -29.75 -50.12
CA SER A 117 13.99 -28.55 -50.70
C SER A 117 14.27 -27.47 -49.65
N ALA A 118 13.36 -27.30 -48.68
CA ALA A 118 13.57 -26.37 -47.57
C ALA A 118 14.74 -26.81 -46.67
N MET A 119 14.86 -28.11 -46.39
CA MET A 119 15.97 -28.67 -45.60
C MET A 119 17.34 -28.57 -46.30
N GLU A 120 17.41 -28.80 -47.62
CA GLU A 120 18.64 -28.58 -48.38
C GLU A 120 19.07 -27.11 -48.38
N LYS A 121 18.12 -26.19 -48.58
CA LYS A 121 18.37 -24.75 -48.53
C LYS A 121 18.79 -24.30 -47.12
N PHE A 122 18.22 -24.90 -46.08
CA PHE A 122 18.63 -24.69 -44.70
C PHE A 122 20.08 -25.11 -44.48
N ASN A 123 20.46 -26.33 -44.86
CA ASN A 123 21.82 -26.83 -44.68
C ASN A 123 22.85 -25.95 -45.41
N LYS A 124 22.53 -25.51 -46.63
CA LYS A 124 23.38 -24.58 -47.38
C LYS A 124 23.51 -23.22 -46.69
N ALA A 125 22.40 -22.64 -46.24
CA ALA A 125 22.39 -21.35 -45.55
C ALA A 125 23.12 -21.39 -44.20
N LEU A 126 23.06 -22.53 -43.49
CA LEU A 126 23.75 -22.73 -42.22
C LEU A 126 25.28 -22.71 -42.40
N VAL A 127 25.79 -23.40 -43.42
CA VAL A 127 27.23 -23.42 -43.76
C VAL A 127 27.71 -22.03 -44.21
N GLU A 128 26.88 -21.30 -44.95
CA GLU A 128 27.17 -19.92 -45.39
C GLU A 128 26.99 -18.87 -44.27
N LYS A 129 26.66 -19.27 -43.03
CA LYS A 129 26.36 -18.38 -41.89
C LYS A 129 25.24 -17.37 -42.13
N LYS A 130 24.33 -17.66 -43.08
CA LYS A 130 23.12 -16.86 -43.34
C LYS A 130 22.00 -17.30 -42.41
N TYR A 131 22.11 -16.92 -41.15
CA TYR A 131 21.25 -17.43 -40.07
C TYR A 131 19.76 -17.09 -40.25
N VAL A 132 19.42 -15.92 -40.80
CA VAL A 132 18.01 -15.51 -41.05
C VAL A 132 17.40 -16.38 -42.15
N ASP A 133 18.15 -16.63 -43.23
CA ASP A 133 17.71 -17.50 -44.32
C ASP A 133 17.57 -18.95 -43.86
N ALA A 134 18.49 -19.43 -43.02
CA ALA A 134 18.39 -20.75 -42.39
C ALA A 134 17.11 -20.84 -41.54
N ALA A 135 16.86 -19.89 -40.64
CA ALA A 135 15.68 -19.88 -39.78
C ALA A 135 14.36 -19.86 -40.58
N ASN A 136 14.29 -19.06 -41.65
CA ASN A 136 13.11 -18.99 -42.53
C ASN A 136 12.87 -20.30 -43.31
N ASN A 137 13.93 -20.96 -43.78
CA ASN A 137 13.79 -22.24 -44.47
C ASN A 137 13.37 -23.37 -43.51
N LEU A 138 13.84 -23.34 -42.26
CA LEU A 138 13.41 -24.29 -41.24
C LEU A 138 11.92 -24.11 -40.88
N GLU A 139 11.43 -22.87 -40.83
CA GLU A 139 10.00 -22.61 -40.58
C GLU A 139 9.12 -23.02 -41.79
N LYS A 140 9.62 -22.89 -43.02
CA LYS A 140 8.96 -23.45 -44.22
C LYS A 140 8.92 -24.98 -44.21
N ALA A 141 9.99 -25.64 -43.74
CA ALA A 141 9.98 -27.09 -43.54
C ALA A 141 8.94 -27.48 -42.47
N ARG A 142 8.83 -26.68 -41.40
CA ARG A 142 7.83 -26.87 -40.35
C ARG A 142 6.39 -26.73 -40.85
N SER A 143 6.07 -25.70 -41.61
CA SER A 143 4.71 -25.50 -42.18
C SER A 143 4.33 -26.64 -43.14
N SER A 144 5.30 -27.13 -43.90
CA SER A 144 5.12 -28.30 -44.78
C SER A 144 4.85 -29.56 -43.95
N MET A 145 5.58 -29.74 -42.84
CA MET A 145 5.37 -30.86 -41.91
C MET A 145 4.01 -30.79 -41.20
N ASP A 146 3.56 -29.62 -40.77
CA ASP A 146 2.26 -29.48 -40.11
C ASP A 146 1.09 -29.74 -41.08
N SER A 147 1.27 -29.39 -42.36
CA SER A 147 0.35 -29.78 -43.43
C SER A 147 0.30 -31.31 -43.61
N LEU A 148 1.46 -31.99 -43.52
CA LEU A 148 1.56 -33.46 -43.56
C LEU A 148 0.97 -34.17 -42.32
N LYS A 149 1.06 -33.57 -41.13
CA LYS A 149 0.47 -34.12 -39.87
C LYS A 149 -1.06 -34.16 -39.89
N SER A 150 -1.70 -33.30 -40.68
CA SER A 150 -3.15 -33.27 -40.81
C SER A 150 -3.73 -34.54 -41.47
N TRP A 151 -2.87 -35.35 -42.10
CA TRP A 151 -3.27 -36.59 -42.78
C TRP A 151 -3.10 -37.79 -41.86
N LYS A 152 -4.24 -38.30 -41.38
CA LYS A 152 -4.33 -39.54 -40.58
C LYS A 152 -4.20 -40.79 -41.46
N THR A 153 -3.06 -40.97 -42.11
CA THR A 153 -2.75 -42.19 -42.88
C THR A 153 -1.50 -42.87 -42.32
N SER A 154 -1.44 -44.19 -42.49
CA SER A 154 -0.65 -45.20 -41.80
C SER A 154 0.89 -45.09 -41.87
N GLU A 155 1.44 -43.94 -42.26
CA GLU A 155 2.89 -43.67 -42.35
C GLU A 155 3.42 -42.87 -41.14
N LEU A 156 2.92 -43.19 -39.95
CA LEU A 156 3.44 -42.68 -38.67
C LEU A 156 4.97 -42.75 -38.55
N PRO A 157 5.67 -43.82 -39.01
CA PRO A 157 7.13 -43.89 -38.89
C PRO A 157 7.85 -42.79 -39.67
N LEU A 158 7.44 -42.51 -40.91
CA LEU A 158 8.08 -41.49 -41.75
C LEU A 158 7.86 -40.08 -41.17
N LEU A 159 6.64 -39.78 -40.71
CA LEU A 159 6.33 -38.52 -40.05
C LEU A 159 7.11 -38.35 -38.73
N THR A 160 7.33 -39.44 -37.98
CA THR A 160 8.17 -39.39 -36.78
C THR A 160 9.64 -39.16 -37.10
N VAL A 161 10.17 -39.77 -38.17
CA VAL A 161 11.56 -39.58 -38.61
C VAL A 161 11.77 -38.14 -39.09
N LEU A 162 10.90 -37.62 -39.96
CA LEU A 162 10.98 -36.23 -40.43
C LEU A 162 10.80 -35.23 -39.28
N GLY A 163 9.94 -35.54 -38.31
CA GLY A 163 9.79 -34.74 -37.10
C GLY A 163 11.01 -34.75 -36.20
N SER A 164 11.65 -35.90 -36.04
CA SER A 164 12.90 -36.02 -35.31
C SER A 164 14.01 -35.24 -36.00
N GLU A 165 14.13 -35.31 -37.32
CA GLU A 165 15.11 -34.57 -38.10
C GLU A 165 14.89 -33.05 -38.01
N LEU A 166 13.64 -32.58 -38.11
CA LEU A 166 13.32 -31.15 -37.92
C LEU A 166 13.69 -30.68 -36.51
N THR A 167 13.47 -31.52 -35.51
CA THR A 167 13.87 -31.22 -34.12
C THR A 167 15.39 -31.15 -34.00
N VAL A 168 16.12 -32.12 -34.57
CA VAL A 168 17.60 -32.14 -34.57
C VAL A 168 18.16 -30.91 -35.27
N GLN A 169 17.65 -30.54 -36.45
CA GLN A 169 18.14 -29.37 -37.17
C GLN A 169 17.78 -28.04 -36.49
N ARG A 170 16.63 -27.99 -35.80
CA ARG A 170 16.27 -26.84 -34.97
C ARG A 170 17.25 -26.68 -33.81
N GLU A 171 17.55 -27.76 -33.09
CA GLU A 171 18.55 -27.75 -32.01
C GLU A 171 19.95 -27.41 -32.54
N ASN A 172 20.31 -27.89 -33.73
CA ASN A 172 21.57 -27.57 -34.39
C ASN A 172 21.69 -26.06 -34.71
N LEU A 173 20.63 -25.47 -35.26
CA LEU A 173 20.57 -24.02 -35.49
C LEU A 173 20.66 -23.24 -34.17
N ILE A 174 19.92 -23.66 -33.13
CA ILE A 174 19.96 -23.02 -31.80
C ILE A 174 21.35 -23.14 -31.18
N TYR A 175 22.05 -24.27 -31.36
CA TYR A 175 23.42 -24.47 -30.91
C TYR A 175 24.38 -23.49 -31.59
N HIS A 176 24.34 -23.39 -32.91
CA HIS A 176 25.18 -22.44 -33.66
C HIS A 176 24.88 -20.98 -33.31
N LEU A 177 23.59 -20.61 -33.19
CA LEU A 177 23.18 -19.27 -32.74
C LEU A 177 23.65 -19.00 -31.30
N GLY A 178 23.58 -20.01 -30.44
CA GLY A 178 24.04 -19.93 -29.06
C GLY A 178 25.55 -19.80 -28.92
N ASP A 179 26.33 -20.47 -29.78
CA ASP A 179 27.79 -20.36 -29.82
C ASP A 179 28.25 -18.98 -30.31
N GLU A 180 27.63 -18.48 -31.39
CA GLU A 180 27.87 -17.10 -31.86
C GLU A 180 27.44 -16.07 -30.81
N TRP A 181 26.31 -16.26 -30.11
CA TRP A 181 25.91 -15.39 -28.99
C TRP A 181 26.94 -15.37 -27.85
N LYS A 182 27.48 -16.54 -27.47
CA LYS A 182 28.54 -16.64 -26.44
C LYS A 182 29.83 -15.95 -26.83
N ARG A 183 30.14 -15.91 -28.14
CA ARG A 183 31.29 -15.17 -28.67
C ARG A 183 31.07 -13.66 -28.68
N LEU A 184 29.82 -13.23 -28.90
CA LEU A 184 29.45 -11.81 -28.93
C LEU A 184 29.30 -11.20 -27.53
N VAL A 185 28.76 -11.96 -26.59
CA VAL A 185 28.47 -11.51 -25.21
C VAL A 185 29.21 -12.41 -24.22
N ILE A 186 30.39 -11.96 -23.78
CA ILE A 186 31.26 -12.71 -22.87
C ILE A 186 31.13 -12.16 -21.46
N TRP A 187 30.75 -13.03 -20.52
CA TRP A 187 30.71 -12.73 -19.09
C TRP A 187 31.89 -13.38 -18.39
N LYS A 188 32.71 -12.58 -17.69
CA LYS A 188 33.60 -13.10 -16.64
C LYS A 188 32.91 -12.89 -15.31
N LEU A 189 32.49 -13.98 -14.68
CA LEU A 189 31.82 -13.98 -13.38
C LEU A 189 32.74 -14.58 -12.31
N PRO A 190 32.63 -14.15 -11.05
CA PRO A 190 33.37 -14.76 -9.96
C PRO A 190 33.00 -16.24 -9.76
N PRO A 191 33.94 -17.07 -9.26
CA PRO A 191 33.76 -18.53 -9.16
C PRO A 191 32.72 -18.97 -8.12
N THR A 192 32.33 -18.11 -7.17
CA THR A 192 31.30 -18.40 -6.17
C THR A 192 29.92 -17.95 -6.67
N LYS A 193 28.91 -18.84 -6.58
CA LYS A 193 27.52 -18.57 -7.04
C LYS A 193 26.80 -17.47 -6.25
N GLU A 194 27.40 -16.99 -5.16
CA GLU A 194 26.90 -15.91 -4.31
C GLU A 194 27.88 -14.73 -4.25
N PRO A 195 27.40 -13.48 -4.48
CA PRO A 195 28.19 -12.27 -4.31
C PRO A 195 28.16 -11.85 -2.84
N ALA A 196 28.92 -12.54 -1.98
CA ALA A 196 28.98 -12.19 -0.55
C ALA A 196 30.08 -11.15 -0.25
N ASP A 197 31.17 -11.12 -1.02
CA ASP A 197 32.33 -10.25 -0.74
C ASP A 197 32.57 -9.17 -1.82
N GLN A 198 32.86 -7.95 -1.36
CA GLN A 198 33.17 -6.77 -2.16
C GLN A 198 34.37 -6.97 -3.12
N MET A 199 35.28 -7.89 -2.77
CA MET A 199 36.44 -8.32 -3.56
C MET A 199 36.09 -9.26 -4.72
N SER A 200 35.02 -10.05 -4.58
CA SER A 200 34.57 -11.00 -5.61
C SER A 200 33.81 -10.29 -6.73
N ILE A 201 33.16 -9.15 -6.42
CA ILE A 201 32.39 -8.35 -7.36
C ILE A 201 33.29 -7.57 -8.35
N GLN A 202 34.54 -7.28 -7.97
CA GLN A 202 35.53 -6.63 -8.84
C GLN A 202 35.92 -7.48 -10.07
N LYS A 203 35.59 -8.77 -10.08
CA LYS A 203 35.90 -9.68 -11.19
C LYS A 203 34.78 -9.78 -12.23
N VAL A 204 33.70 -9.02 -12.07
CA VAL A 204 32.60 -9.01 -13.04
C VAL A 204 32.98 -8.12 -14.21
N GLU A 205 33.17 -8.75 -15.37
CA GLU A 205 33.40 -8.08 -16.65
C GLU A 205 32.40 -8.58 -17.69
N LEU A 206 31.80 -7.63 -18.41
CA LEU A 206 30.98 -7.90 -19.60
C LEU A 206 31.70 -7.35 -20.82
N THR A 207 32.11 -8.23 -21.73
CA THR A 207 32.74 -7.85 -23.00
C THR A 207 31.76 -8.08 -24.15
N LEU A 208 31.53 -7.02 -24.92
CA LEU A 208 30.73 -7.00 -26.14
C LEU A 208 31.69 -6.93 -27.33
N THR A 209 31.86 -8.02 -28.07
CA THR A 209 32.81 -8.05 -29.19
C THR A 209 32.20 -7.40 -30.44
N ASP A 210 32.91 -6.43 -31.01
CA ASP A 210 32.56 -5.83 -32.30
C ASP A 210 33.35 -6.53 -33.40
N VAL A 211 32.72 -7.51 -34.06
CA VAL A 211 33.28 -8.13 -35.26
C VAL A 211 32.75 -7.41 -36.49
N GLY A 212 33.15 -6.15 -36.66
CA GLY A 212 33.11 -5.44 -37.93
C GLY A 212 32.28 -4.15 -37.95
N SER A 213 32.92 -3.04 -37.58
CA SER A 213 32.65 -1.74 -38.19
C SER A 213 33.98 -1.08 -38.56
N LYS A 214 34.21 -0.84 -39.86
CA LYS A 214 35.34 -0.03 -40.36
C LYS A 214 34.99 1.46 -40.46
N ASP A 215 33.74 1.81 -40.20
CA ASP A 215 33.25 3.18 -40.18
C ASP A 215 32.90 3.54 -38.74
N GLY A 216 33.48 4.62 -38.24
CA GLY A 216 33.49 5.02 -36.82
C GLY A 216 32.14 5.45 -36.23
N GLU A 217 31.01 4.86 -36.62
CA GLU A 217 29.74 4.99 -35.90
C GLU A 217 29.47 3.74 -35.05
N PRO A 218 29.19 3.90 -33.75
CA PRO A 218 28.97 2.78 -32.85
C PRO A 218 27.55 2.23 -33.07
N LYS A 219 27.39 1.33 -34.04
CA LYS A 219 26.16 0.60 -34.35
C LYS A 219 26.34 -0.89 -34.03
N PRO A 220 25.28 -1.59 -33.61
CA PRO A 220 25.38 -3.02 -33.34
C PRO A 220 25.77 -3.78 -34.62
N PRO A 221 26.65 -4.81 -34.54
CA PRO A 221 27.12 -5.54 -35.70
C PRO A 221 25.97 -6.12 -36.52
N VAL A 222 26.08 -6.06 -37.85
CA VAL A 222 25.05 -6.61 -38.77
C VAL A 222 24.80 -8.11 -38.49
N LEU A 223 25.84 -8.85 -38.12
CA LEU A 223 25.76 -10.25 -37.73
C LEU A 223 24.94 -10.47 -36.46
N LEU A 224 25.05 -9.59 -35.46
CA LEU A 224 24.28 -9.64 -34.22
C LEU A 224 22.78 -9.48 -34.52
N ARG A 225 22.42 -8.52 -35.39
CA ARG A 225 21.03 -8.34 -35.85
C ARG A 225 20.50 -9.60 -36.53
N CYS A 226 21.29 -10.24 -37.39
CA CYS A 226 20.92 -11.49 -38.04
C CYS A 226 20.71 -12.64 -37.05
N ILE A 227 21.55 -12.76 -36.03
CA ILE A 227 21.44 -13.79 -34.97
C ILE A 227 20.17 -13.56 -34.13
N LEU A 228 19.95 -12.33 -33.68
CA LEU A 228 18.78 -11.96 -32.88
C LEU A 228 17.46 -12.18 -33.66
N GLN A 229 17.45 -11.84 -34.95
CA GLN A 229 16.30 -12.08 -35.82
C GLN A 229 16.07 -13.57 -36.09
N ALA A 230 17.13 -14.37 -36.26
CA ALA A 230 17.01 -15.82 -36.39
C ALA A 230 16.48 -16.48 -35.09
N LEU A 231 16.94 -16.03 -33.92
CA LEU A 231 16.43 -16.46 -32.62
C LEU A 231 14.96 -16.06 -32.40
N ALA A 232 14.52 -14.91 -32.94
CA ALA A 232 13.14 -14.47 -32.91
C ALA A 232 12.23 -15.39 -33.74
N ILE A 233 12.64 -15.71 -34.97
CA ILE A 233 11.90 -16.62 -35.87
C ILE A 233 11.74 -18.01 -35.21
N GLN A 234 12.77 -18.48 -34.51
CA GLN A 234 12.75 -19.78 -33.81
C GLN A 234 12.03 -19.77 -32.44
N GLY A 235 11.57 -18.61 -31.97
CA GLY A 235 10.87 -18.44 -30.69
C GLY A 235 11.74 -18.42 -29.43
N GLU A 236 13.07 -18.48 -29.55
CA GLU A 236 14.01 -18.63 -28.42
C GLU A 236 14.56 -17.29 -27.90
N LEU A 237 14.29 -16.18 -28.60
CA LEU A 237 14.80 -14.86 -28.25
C LEU A 237 14.42 -14.44 -26.82
N GLN A 238 13.14 -14.56 -26.44
CA GLN A 238 12.67 -14.11 -25.12
C GLN A 238 13.36 -14.86 -23.98
N HIS A 239 13.59 -16.17 -24.15
CA HIS A 239 14.27 -16.99 -23.16
C HIS A 239 15.75 -16.59 -23.01
N LYS A 240 16.46 -16.34 -24.12
CA LYS A 240 17.86 -15.88 -24.09
C LYS A 240 18.00 -14.49 -23.47
N VAL A 241 17.13 -13.55 -23.83
CA VAL A 241 17.11 -12.19 -23.27
C VAL A 241 16.78 -12.22 -21.77
N LYS A 242 15.89 -13.11 -21.34
CA LYS A 242 15.57 -13.31 -19.91
C LYS A 242 16.76 -13.84 -19.11
N LEU A 243 17.52 -14.80 -19.64
CA LEU A 243 18.73 -15.28 -18.96
C LEU A 243 19.79 -14.17 -18.87
N PHE A 244 19.97 -13.41 -19.96
CA PHE A 244 20.86 -12.25 -19.96
C PHE A 244 20.43 -11.17 -18.95
N SER A 245 19.13 -10.86 -18.90
CA SER A 245 18.57 -9.85 -17.99
C SER A 245 18.77 -10.22 -16.52
N GLN A 246 18.59 -11.50 -16.17
CA GLN A 246 18.83 -12.02 -14.82
C GLN A 246 20.29 -11.89 -14.40
N VAL A 247 21.23 -12.23 -15.28
CA VAL A 247 22.68 -12.09 -15.02
C VAL A 247 23.05 -10.62 -14.86
N LEU A 248 22.58 -9.76 -15.77
CA LEU A 248 22.81 -8.32 -15.73
C LEU A 248 22.28 -7.69 -14.43
N LEU A 249 21.06 -8.03 -14.03
CA LEU A 249 20.46 -7.57 -12.77
C LEU A 249 21.24 -8.03 -11.55
N LYS A 250 21.57 -9.32 -11.47
CA LYS A 250 22.18 -9.94 -10.29
C LYS A 250 23.63 -9.48 -10.07
N TYR A 251 24.42 -9.40 -11.15
CA TYR A 251 25.87 -9.23 -11.05
C TYR A 251 26.37 -7.82 -11.38
N MET A 252 25.58 -6.98 -12.07
CA MET A 252 25.98 -5.60 -12.37
C MET A 252 25.03 -4.55 -11.76
N LEU A 253 23.73 -4.58 -12.11
CA LEU A 253 22.83 -3.48 -11.75
C LEU A 253 22.56 -3.41 -10.23
N LYS A 254 22.16 -4.52 -9.57
CA LYS A 254 21.90 -4.51 -8.11
C LYS A 254 23.15 -4.17 -7.29
N PRO A 255 24.36 -4.73 -7.56
CA PRO A 255 25.58 -4.35 -6.86
C PRO A 255 25.93 -2.86 -6.97
N LEU A 256 25.71 -2.24 -8.13
CA LEU A 256 25.98 -0.80 -8.34
C LEU A 256 25.07 0.12 -7.50
N VAL A 257 23.86 -0.35 -7.18
CA VAL A 257 22.94 0.36 -6.28
C VAL A 257 23.35 0.18 -4.82
N LYS A 258 23.71 -1.05 -4.42
CA LYS A 258 23.99 -1.41 -3.02
C LYS A 258 25.33 -0.90 -2.49
N HIS A 259 26.38 -0.88 -3.32
CA HIS A 259 27.73 -0.55 -2.87
C HIS A 259 28.20 0.80 -3.42
N ALA A 260 28.51 1.73 -2.52
CA ALA A 260 28.91 3.07 -2.90
C ALA A 260 30.26 3.14 -3.62
N SER A 261 31.18 2.27 -3.24
CA SER A 261 32.55 2.23 -3.78
C SER A 261 32.65 1.63 -5.18
N LEU A 262 31.60 0.94 -5.66
CA LEU A 262 31.61 0.34 -7.00
C LEU A 262 31.28 1.38 -8.06
N SER A 263 32.09 1.42 -9.12
CA SER A 263 31.89 2.21 -10.32
C SER A 263 32.05 1.32 -11.55
N VAL A 264 31.57 1.79 -12.70
CA VAL A 264 31.68 1.07 -13.96
C VAL A 264 32.73 1.77 -14.81
N ARG A 265 33.73 1.01 -15.25
CA ARG A 265 34.69 1.46 -16.24
C ARG A 265 34.29 0.87 -17.60
N VAL A 266 34.15 1.75 -18.58
CA VAL A 266 34.01 1.37 -19.99
C VAL A 266 35.38 1.48 -20.63
N SER A 267 35.85 0.41 -21.26
CA SER A 267 37.07 0.42 -22.08
C SER A 267 36.76 -0.08 -23.48
N GLU A 268 37.09 0.73 -24.47
CA GLU A 268 37.01 0.39 -25.89
C GLU A 268 38.42 0.06 -26.37
N GLN A 269 38.65 -1.19 -26.78
CA GLN A 269 39.93 -1.62 -27.34
C GLN A 269 39.74 -1.96 -28.82
N GLN A 270 40.57 -1.37 -29.69
CA GLN A 270 40.53 -1.60 -31.13
C GLN A 270 40.75 -3.09 -31.43
N GLY A 271 39.69 -3.78 -31.85
CA GLY A 271 39.69 -5.21 -32.23
C GLY A 271 39.16 -6.20 -31.19
N GLU A 272 39.03 -5.83 -29.91
CA GLU A 272 38.52 -6.72 -28.84
C GLU A 272 37.10 -6.36 -28.36
N GLY A 273 36.56 -5.22 -28.79
CA GLY A 273 35.22 -4.76 -28.47
C GLY A 273 35.13 -3.87 -27.22
N THR A 274 33.91 -3.67 -26.72
CA THR A 274 33.63 -2.80 -25.56
C THR A 274 33.50 -3.63 -24.30
N THR A 275 34.33 -3.35 -23.29
CA THR A 275 34.27 -4.04 -21.99
C THR A 275 33.75 -3.12 -20.89
N LEU A 276 32.75 -3.62 -20.17
CA LEU A 276 32.17 -3.04 -18.95
C LEU A 276 32.71 -3.81 -17.74
N ALA A 277 33.57 -3.18 -16.93
CA ALA A 277 34.16 -3.79 -15.74
C ALA A 277 33.75 -3.04 -14.47
N LEU A 278 33.44 -3.77 -13.39
CA LEU A 278 33.18 -3.19 -12.07
C LEU A 278 34.49 -2.87 -11.35
N GLN A 279 34.72 -1.59 -11.03
CA GLN A 279 35.91 -1.14 -10.30
C GLN A 279 35.52 -0.58 -8.93
N CYS A 280 36.28 -0.94 -7.89
CA CYS A 280 36.17 -0.32 -6.57
C CYS A 280 37.08 0.92 -6.50
N LEU A 281 36.50 2.07 -6.19
CA LEU A 281 37.24 3.29 -5.86
C LEU A 281 37.59 3.30 -4.36
N GLU A 282 38.73 3.91 -4.00
CA GLU A 282 39.19 3.98 -2.60
C GLU A 282 38.11 4.56 -1.68
N ALA A 283 37.94 3.93 -0.51
CA ALA A 283 36.82 4.13 0.37
C ALA A 283 36.80 5.54 0.99
N SER A 284 35.92 6.42 0.50
CA SER A 284 35.40 7.46 1.38
C SER A 284 34.52 6.79 2.43
N HIS A 285 34.64 7.14 3.71
CA HIS A 285 33.85 6.60 4.84
C HIS A 285 32.32 6.83 4.75
N LYS A 286 31.79 7.25 3.59
CA LYS A 286 30.35 7.31 3.34
C LYS A 286 29.86 5.90 3.01
N GLU A 287 29.10 5.30 3.92
CA GLU A 287 28.55 3.94 3.76
C GLU A 287 27.64 3.78 2.52
N LYS A 288 27.13 4.86 1.90
CA LYS A 288 26.07 4.80 0.88
C LYS A 288 26.21 5.88 -0.21
N SER A 289 25.81 5.55 -1.46
CA SER A 289 25.84 6.44 -2.63
C SER A 289 24.75 7.51 -2.58
N ALA A 290 25.04 8.71 -3.10
CA ALA A 290 24.00 9.68 -3.44
C ALA A 290 23.17 9.22 -4.66
N PRO A 291 21.87 9.61 -4.77
CA PRO A 291 21.03 9.25 -5.92
C PRO A 291 21.65 9.58 -7.29
N SER A 292 22.19 10.78 -7.49
CA SER A 292 22.94 11.17 -8.70
C SER A 292 24.08 10.22 -9.08
N GLN A 293 24.81 9.69 -8.10
CA GLN A 293 25.90 8.74 -8.36
C GLN A 293 25.36 7.38 -8.78
N VAL A 294 24.24 6.93 -8.21
CA VAL A 294 23.60 5.68 -8.63
C VAL A 294 23.03 5.82 -10.03
N PHE A 295 22.30 6.91 -10.31
CA PHE A 295 21.73 7.18 -11.63
C PHE A 295 22.79 7.30 -12.72
N SER A 296 23.90 8.01 -12.47
CA SER A 296 24.99 8.10 -13.46
C SER A 296 25.66 6.76 -13.73
N LYS A 297 25.91 5.93 -12.71
CA LYS A 297 26.46 4.57 -12.86
C LYS A 297 25.54 3.68 -13.69
N LEU A 298 24.23 3.66 -13.39
CA LEU A 298 23.25 2.85 -14.11
C LEU A 298 23.04 3.35 -15.54
N HIS A 299 22.97 4.66 -15.72
CA HIS A 299 22.84 5.28 -17.03
C HIS A 299 24.03 4.94 -17.92
N LEU A 300 25.26 4.93 -17.40
CA LEU A 300 26.45 4.53 -18.15
C LEU A 300 26.33 3.09 -18.67
N VAL A 301 25.94 2.14 -17.82
CA VAL A 301 25.75 0.73 -18.23
C VAL A 301 24.68 0.60 -19.30
N LEU A 302 23.50 1.18 -19.05
CA LEU A 302 22.35 1.04 -19.95
C LEU A 302 22.59 1.75 -21.29
N LYS A 303 23.28 2.89 -21.29
CA LYS A 303 23.69 3.60 -22.51
C LYS A 303 24.69 2.78 -23.32
N THR A 304 25.73 2.24 -22.68
CA THR A 304 26.71 1.37 -23.37
C THR A 304 26.03 0.12 -23.94
N LEU A 305 25.12 -0.51 -23.21
CA LEU A 305 24.34 -1.65 -23.72
C LEU A 305 23.42 -1.24 -24.88
N HIS A 306 22.79 -0.08 -24.81
CA HIS A 306 21.95 0.44 -25.88
C HIS A 306 22.75 0.62 -27.17
N THR A 307 23.86 1.36 -27.11
CA THR A 307 24.70 1.65 -28.27
C THR A 307 25.31 0.40 -28.92
N HIS A 308 25.78 -0.58 -28.13
CA HIS A 308 26.55 -1.70 -28.69
C HIS A 308 25.77 -3.02 -28.86
N LEU A 309 24.60 -3.17 -28.23
CA LEU A 309 23.86 -4.45 -28.22
C LEU A 309 22.36 -4.31 -28.51
N LEU A 310 21.69 -3.29 -27.97
CA LEU A 310 20.22 -3.26 -27.87
C LEU A 310 19.52 -2.33 -28.89
N ASP A 311 20.26 -1.49 -29.62
CA ASP A 311 19.73 -0.65 -30.71
C ASP A 311 19.42 -1.47 -31.98
N VAL A 312 18.56 -2.48 -31.82
CA VAL A 312 18.13 -3.40 -32.88
C VAL A 312 16.62 -3.57 -32.81
N SER A 313 15.94 -3.28 -33.92
CA SER A 313 14.51 -3.54 -34.09
C SER A 313 14.27 -5.01 -34.46
N ILE A 314 13.48 -5.74 -33.66
CA ILE A 314 13.08 -7.12 -33.94
C ILE A 314 11.56 -7.13 -34.11
N GLY A 315 11.09 -7.22 -35.35
CA GLY A 315 9.67 -7.08 -35.66
C GLY A 315 9.17 -5.65 -35.42
N SER A 316 8.18 -5.48 -34.54
CA SER A 316 7.57 -4.18 -34.20
C SER A 316 8.10 -3.53 -32.91
N LYS A 317 8.96 -4.23 -32.14
CA LYS A 317 9.53 -3.71 -30.87
C LYS A 317 11.07 -3.62 -30.96
N MET A 318 11.65 -2.63 -30.29
CA MET A 318 13.10 -2.57 -30.07
C MET A 318 13.52 -3.57 -28.98
N LEU A 319 14.73 -4.12 -29.12
CA LEU A 319 15.26 -5.05 -28.12
C LEU A 319 15.46 -4.38 -26.75
N SER A 320 15.79 -3.09 -26.72
CA SER A 320 15.84 -2.28 -25.49
C SER A 320 14.52 -2.29 -24.72
N ALA A 321 13.38 -2.23 -25.42
CA ALA A 321 12.05 -2.29 -24.81
C ALA A 321 11.76 -3.67 -24.18
N ILE A 322 12.12 -4.76 -24.88
CA ILE A 322 11.96 -6.13 -24.36
C ILE A 322 12.83 -6.33 -23.11
N LEU A 323 14.07 -5.82 -23.12
CA LEU A 323 14.94 -5.89 -21.95
C LEU A 323 14.40 -5.02 -20.80
N GLY A 324 13.92 -3.82 -21.11
CA GLY A 324 13.29 -2.89 -20.17
C GLY A 324 12.11 -3.51 -19.42
N GLU A 325 11.17 -4.14 -20.14
CA GLU A 325 10.04 -4.89 -19.56
C GLU A 325 10.49 -5.97 -18.56
N LEU A 326 11.65 -6.60 -18.78
CA LEU A 326 12.17 -7.68 -17.93
C LEU A 326 12.98 -7.18 -16.72
N ILE A 327 13.63 -6.02 -16.80
CA ILE A 327 14.52 -5.54 -15.73
C ILE A 327 13.91 -4.44 -14.85
N TRP A 328 12.93 -3.69 -15.37
CA TRP A 328 12.51 -2.44 -14.76
C TRP A 328 11.88 -2.61 -13.38
N GLU A 329 10.98 -3.58 -13.19
CA GLU A 329 10.29 -3.80 -11.92
C GLU A 329 11.27 -4.13 -10.78
N GLU A 330 12.19 -5.08 -11.00
CA GLU A 330 13.18 -5.44 -9.98
C GLU A 330 14.21 -4.33 -9.74
N MET A 331 14.60 -3.61 -10.80
CA MET A 331 15.56 -2.51 -10.70
C MET A 331 14.97 -1.31 -9.96
N SER A 332 13.72 -0.93 -10.27
CA SER A 332 13.05 0.21 -9.64
C SER A 332 12.86 -0.04 -8.14
N GLN A 333 12.43 -1.24 -7.74
CA GLN A 333 12.33 -1.63 -6.34
C GLN A 333 13.68 -1.58 -5.61
N CYS A 334 14.76 -2.06 -6.26
CA CYS A 334 16.10 -2.01 -5.68
C CYS A 334 16.58 -0.56 -5.47
N ILE A 335 16.34 0.33 -6.45
CA ILE A 335 16.68 1.75 -6.34
C ILE A 335 15.86 2.41 -5.22
N ILE A 336 14.56 2.11 -5.12
CA ILE A 336 13.70 2.67 -4.08
C ILE A 336 14.21 2.26 -2.69
N HIS A 337 14.39 0.96 -2.45
CA HIS A 337 14.73 0.43 -1.12
C HIS A 337 16.15 0.82 -0.66
N GLU A 338 17.13 0.68 -1.55
CA GLU A 338 18.54 0.84 -1.19
C GLU A 338 19.05 2.28 -1.35
N CYS A 339 18.45 3.09 -2.23
CA CYS A 339 18.90 4.46 -2.51
C CYS A 339 17.88 5.52 -2.08
N LEU A 340 16.67 5.52 -2.65
CA LEU A 340 15.72 6.63 -2.45
C LEU A 340 15.19 6.72 -1.01
N VAL A 341 14.87 5.60 -0.35
CA VAL A 341 14.44 5.59 1.07
C VAL A 341 15.49 6.25 1.99
N ASN A 342 16.77 5.98 1.73
CA ASN A 342 17.88 6.50 2.52
C ASN A 342 18.15 7.99 2.25
N SER A 343 17.79 8.47 1.06
CA SER A 343 17.92 9.89 0.69
C SER A 343 16.88 10.80 1.34
N ILE A 344 15.84 10.23 1.98
CA ILE A 344 14.79 11.02 2.63
C ILE A 344 15.36 11.71 3.88
N PRO A 345 15.32 13.05 3.94
CA PRO A 345 15.86 13.82 5.05
C PRO A 345 15.19 13.50 6.39
N THR A 346 15.85 13.84 7.49
CA THR A 346 15.27 13.75 8.85
C THR A 346 14.65 15.08 9.30
N ASP A 347 15.05 16.19 8.67
CA ASP A 347 14.61 17.54 9.02
C ASP A 347 13.84 18.23 7.87
N SER A 348 12.84 19.03 8.24
CA SER A 348 11.96 19.73 7.29
C SER A 348 12.68 20.81 6.48
N SER A 349 13.81 21.33 6.98
CA SER A 349 14.68 22.30 6.28
C SER A 349 15.38 21.67 5.08
N GLU A 350 15.80 20.42 5.19
CA GLU A 350 16.50 19.66 4.15
C GLU A 350 15.54 19.10 3.08
N LEU A 351 14.24 19.04 3.37
CA LEU A 351 13.21 18.65 2.42
C LEU A 351 13.19 19.55 1.18
N LYS A 352 13.54 20.84 1.33
CA LYS A 352 13.69 21.77 0.20
C LYS A 352 14.80 21.32 -0.77
N ASN A 353 15.88 20.75 -0.24
CA ASN A 353 17.00 20.25 -1.03
C ASN A 353 16.66 18.93 -1.75
N TYR A 354 15.62 18.21 -1.30
CA TYR A 354 15.15 16.99 -1.97
C TYR A 354 14.56 17.25 -3.36
N SER A 355 14.17 18.50 -3.67
CA SER A 355 13.76 18.90 -5.03
C SER A 355 14.84 18.59 -6.08
N ALA A 356 16.12 18.63 -5.70
CA ALA A 356 17.23 18.21 -6.57
C ALA A 356 17.16 16.71 -6.91
N VAL A 357 16.86 15.85 -5.94
CA VAL A 357 16.71 14.39 -6.14
C VAL A 357 15.52 14.08 -7.05
N ILE A 358 14.41 14.83 -6.93
CA ILE A 358 13.26 14.69 -7.83
C ILE A 358 13.68 15.01 -9.27
N LYS A 359 14.43 16.09 -9.47
CA LYS A 359 14.92 16.49 -10.79
C LYS A 359 15.91 15.46 -11.37
N GLU A 360 16.85 14.97 -10.56
CA GLU A 360 17.78 13.91 -10.96
C GLU A 360 17.06 12.62 -11.36
N THR A 361 15.98 12.26 -10.65
CA THR A 361 15.14 11.09 -10.98
C THR A 361 14.40 11.30 -12.30
N GLU A 362 13.88 12.51 -12.54
CA GLU A 362 13.19 12.87 -13.78
C GLU A 362 14.14 12.86 -14.99
N GLU A 363 15.36 13.41 -14.84
CA GLU A 363 16.40 13.38 -15.87
C GLU A 363 16.84 11.94 -16.20
N PHE A 364 17.01 11.09 -15.18
CA PHE A 364 17.35 9.68 -15.37
C PHE A 364 16.27 8.91 -16.13
N GLU A 365 15.00 9.05 -15.73
CA GLU A 365 13.90 8.38 -16.42
C GLU A 365 13.69 8.91 -17.84
N LYS A 366 13.90 10.21 -18.07
CA LYS A 366 13.86 10.79 -19.42
C LYS A 366 14.91 10.15 -20.33
N ALA A 367 16.14 9.99 -19.85
CA ALA A 367 17.19 9.32 -20.61
C ALA A 367 16.85 7.85 -20.94
N LEU A 368 16.19 7.14 -20.03
CA LEU A 368 15.74 5.76 -20.28
C LEU A 368 14.57 5.68 -21.27
N LYS A 369 13.67 6.68 -21.29
CA LYS A 369 12.61 6.80 -22.31
C LYS A 369 13.19 7.10 -23.69
N GLU A 370 14.19 7.98 -23.77
CA GLU A 370 14.90 8.28 -25.04
C GLU A 370 15.61 7.04 -25.63
N MET A 371 15.97 6.06 -24.80
CA MET A 371 16.58 4.78 -25.21
C MET A 371 15.57 3.61 -25.35
N ASP A 372 14.26 3.89 -25.30
CA ASP A 372 13.16 2.90 -25.40
C ASP A 372 13.13 1.81 -24.32
N PHE A 373 13.82 1.99 -23.18
CA PHE A 373 13.72 1.05 -22.05
C PHE A 373 12.40 1.18 -21.28
N LEU A 374 11.72 2.32 -21.39
CA LEU A 374 10.49 2.63 -20.66
C LEU A 374 9.36 2.98 -21.62
N GLN A 375 8.28 2.21 -21.59
CA GLN A 375 7.05 2.48 -22.35
C GLN A 375 5.95 2.97 -21.39
N GLY A 376 5.85 4.28 -21.18
CA GLY A 376 4.78 4.88 -20.38
C GLY A 376 5.09 6.25 -19.77
N ASP A 377 4.03 7.00 -19.43
CA ASP A 377 4.14 8.36 -18.90
C ASP A 377 4.43 8.42 -17.39
N SER A 378 4.00 7.41 -16.63
CA SER A 378 4.13 7.40 -15.16
C SER A 378 4.90 6.17 -14.65
N THR A 379 6.12 6.42 -14.23
CA THR A 379 7.14 5.50 -13.71
C THR A 379 7.13 5.44 -12.18
N ASP A 380 7.57 4.30 -11.62
CA ASP A 380 7.48 4.06 -10.18
C ASP A 380 8.46 4.92 -9.35
N LEU A 381 9.64 5.27 -9.90
CA LEU A 381 10.63 6.08 -9.18
C LEU A 381 10.15 7.52 -9.02
N LEU A 382 9.64 8.14 -10.09
CA LEU A 382 9.11 9.51 -10.02
C LEU A 382 7.85 9.62 -9.15
N LYS A 383 6.96 8.60 -9.18
CA LYS A 383 5.83 8.52 -8.24
C LYS A 383 6.32 8.46 -6.79
N TYR A 384 7.33 7.65 -6.52
CA TYR A 384 7.92 7.54 -5.19
C TYR A 384 8.58 8.86 -4.75
N ALA A 385 9.43 9.46 -5.60
CA ALA A 385 10.14 10.70 -5.32
C ALA A 385 9.19 11.89 -5.12
N ARG A 386 8.10 11.98 -5.89
CA ARG A 386 7.07 13.03 -5.72
C ARG A 386 6.28 12.85 -4.42
N ASN A 387 6.14 11.63 -3.92
CA ASN A 387 5.51 11.32 -2.63
C ASN A 387 6.48 11.44 -1.43
N VAL A 388 7.63 12.11 -1.59
CA VAL A 388 8.61 12.29 -0.50
C VAL A 388 7.99 12.86 0.77
N ASN A 389 7.03 13.79 0.67
CA ASN A 389 6.38 14.39 1.83
C ASN A 389 5.68 13.33 2.70
N CYS A 390 5.04 12.34 2.08
CA CYS A 390 4.34 11.26 2.77
C CYS A 390 5.32 10.26 3.40
N HIS A 391 6.41 9.95 2.70
CA HIS A 391 7.45 9.06 3.22
C HIS A 391 8.26 9.71 4.35
N PHE A 392 8.60 11.00 4.23
CA PHE A 392 9.18 11.83 5.27
C PHE A 392 8.29 11.84 6.51
N ALA A 393 7.01 12.19 6.35
CA ALA A 393 6.06 12.20 7.45
C ALA A 393 5.97 10.82 8.12
N SER A 394 5.85 9.74 7.35
CA SER A 394 5.80 8.38 7.90
C SER A 394 7.05 7.99 8.68
N LYS A 395 8.25 8.35 8.21
CA LYS A 395 9.51 8.11 8.91
C LYS A 395 9.60 8.93 10.19
N LYS A 396 9.32 10.23 10.10
CA LYS A 396 9.27 11.13 11.26
C LYS A 396 8.28 10.67 12.32
N CYS A 397 7.09 10.23 11.91
CA CYS A 397 6.09 9.68 12.82
C CYS A 397 6.64 8.48 13.60
N LYS A 398 7.37 7.57 12.94
CA LYS A 398 8.01 6.42 13.60
C LYS A 398 9.07 6.89 14.61
N ASP A 399 9.95 7.80 14.20
CA ASP A 399 11.04 8.30 15.04
C ASP A 399 10.51 9.04 16.29
N VAL A 400 9.48 9.87 16.10
CA VAL A 400 8.79 10.58 17.18
C VAL A 400 8.14 9.59 18.16
N ILE A 401 7.48 8.53 17.68
CA ILE A 401 6.88 7.51 18.54
C ILE A 401 7.94 6.72 19.31
N VAL A 402 9.07 6.40 18.68
CA VAL A 402 10.20 5.72 19.36
C VAL A 402 10.79 6.62 20.45
N ALA A 403 11.01 7.90 20.16
CA ALA A 403 11.48 8.87 21.14
C ALA A 403 10.49 9.03 22.30
N ALA A 404 9.19 9.15 22.01
CA ALA A 404 8.13 9.24 23.00
C ALA A 404 8.09 8.03 23.93
N ARG A 405 8.20 6.80 23.39
CA ARG A 405 8.26 5.58 24.20
C ARG A 405 9.47 5.55 25.14
N LYS A 406 10.64 5.97 24.65
CA LYS A 406 11.87 6.07 25.47
C LYS A 406 11.69 7.05 26.63
N LEU A 407 10.99 8.17 26.40
CA LEU A 407 10.66 9.12 27.47
C LEU A 407 9.68 8.52 28.49
N MET A 408 8.65 7.80 28.04
CA MET A 408 7.65 7.18 28.91
C MET A 408 8.24 6.07 29.82
N THR A 409 9.24 5.33 29.34
CA THR A 409 9.92 4.28 30.10
C THR A 409 11.12 4.77 30.93
N SER A 410 11.48 6.06 30.80
CA SER A 410 12.55 6.66 31.60
C SER A 410 12.18 6.77 33.08
N LYS A 411 13.19 6.87 33.95
CA LYS A 411 12.99 6.97 35.40
C LYS A 411 12.41 8.34 35.79
N MET A 412 11.31 8.38 36.52
CA MET A 412 10.57 9.61 36.88
C MET A 412 11.12 10.39 38.10
N HIS A 413 12.38 10.17 38.48
CA HIS A 413 12.97 10.77 39.69
C HIS A 413 13.41 12.22 39.47
N ASN A 414 13.86 12.57 38.26
CA ASN A 414 14.22 13.94 37.92
C ASN A 414 12.95 14.76 37.72
N THR A 415 12.81 15.81 38.52
CA THR A 415 11.64 16.68 38.50
C THR A 415 12.01 18.13 38.18
N VAL A 416 11.10 18.80 37.48
CA VAL A 416 11.20 20.23 37.16
C VAL A 416 10.02 20.94 37.82
N LYS A 417 10.29 22.09 38.42
CA LYS A 417 9.27 22.91 39.08
C LYS A 417 8.59 23.81 38.05
N ILE A 418 7.28 23.63 37.90
CA ILE A 418 6.41 24.48 37.10
C ILE A 418 5.80 25.52 38.03
N THR A 419 5.93 26.78 37.66
CA THR A 419 5.28 27.91 38.33
C THR A 419 4.20 28.49 37.42
N PRO A 420 3.23 29.24 37.96
CA PRO A 420 2.27 29.98 37.14
C PRO A 420 2.91 30.89 36.08
N ASP A 421 4.14 31.37 36.32
CA ASP A 421 4.91 32.19 35.37
C ASP A 421 5.69 31.36 34.33
N SER A 422 5.85 30.06 34.55
CA SER A 422 6.51 29.12 33.64
C SER A 422 5.63 28.87 32.42
N LYS A 423 5.67 29.78 31.44
CA LYS A 423 4.98 29.60 30.16
C LYS A 423 5.68 28.51 29.36
N LEU A 424 4.90 27.55 28.85
CA LEU A 424 5.36 26.63 27.81
C LEU A 424 5.90 27.47 26.65
N HIS A 425 7.15 27.24 26.26
CA HIS A 425 7.80 28.03 25.22
C HIS A 425 7.26 27.65 23.83
N LEU A 426 6.05 28.12 23.51
CA LEU A 426 5.43 27.91 22.21
C LEU A 426 6.15 28.76 21.16
N PRO A 427 6.64 28.16 20.05
CA PRO A 427 7.27 28.92 18.97
C PRO A 427 6.29 29.92 18.37
N LYS A 428 6.74 31.16 18.11
CA LYS A 428 5.91 32.15 17.42
C LYS A 428 5.59 31.64 16.01
N LEU A 429 4.33 31.26 15.79
CA LEU A 429 3.86 30.80 14.48
C LEU A 429 3.68 31.99 13.51
N PRO A 430 3.94 31.80 12.20
CA PRO A 430 3.75 32.84 11.18
C PRO A 430 2.28 33.24 11.09
N ALA A 431 1.98 34.53 10.83
CA ALA A 431 0.61 35.02 10.76
C ALA A 431 -0.24 34.21 9.75
N PRO A 432 -1.47 33.81 10.10
CA PRO A 432 -2.31 33.01 9.21
C PRO A 432 -2.60 33.77 7.91
N SER A 433 -2.42 33.11 6.77
CA SER A 433 -2.58 33.68 5.43
C SER A 433 -4.05 33.93 5.03
N SER A 434 -5.00 33.65 5.92
CA SER A 434 -6.41 34.01 5.73
C SER A 434 -6.72 35.30 6.48
N GLY A 435 -7.19 36.31 5.75
CA GLY A 435 -7.49 37.65 6.23
C GLY A 435 -8.66 37.75 7.21
N VAL A 436 -8.56 37.09 8.35
CA VAL A 436 -9.36 37.43 9.53
C VAL A 436 -8.55 38.45 10.31
N LYS A 437 -8.89 39.74 10.14
CA LYS A 437 -8.47 40.81 11.04
C LYS A 437 -9.01 40.52 12.44
N LEU A 438 -8.34 39.66 13.20
CA LEU A 438 -8.42 39.70 14.66
C LEU A 438 -7.75 41.01 15.05
N LYS A 439 -8.57 42.00 15.43
CA LYS A 439 -8.11 43.27 15.98
C LYS A 439 -7.07 42.95 17.06
N GLN A 440 -5.80 43.24 16.77
CA GLN A 440 -4.75 43.33 17.77
C GLN A 440 -5.19 44.41 18.76
N ALA A 441 -5.65 44.00 19.93
CA ALA A 441 -5.75 44.92 21.05
C ALA A 441 -4.31 45.26 21.43
N ALA A 442 -3.89 46.46 21.00
CA ALA A 442 -2.62 47.04 21.37
C ALA A 442 -2.48 47.02 22.89
N SER A 443 -1.38 46.43 23.36
CA SER A 443 -0.87 46.60 24.71
C SER A 443 -0.61 48.09 24.94
N LYS A 444 -1.51 48.75 25.69
CA LYS A 444 -1.17 49.94 26.44
C LYS A 444 -0.91 49.52 27.88
N GLU A 445 0.27 49.89 28.35
CA GLU A 445 0.71 49.78 29.74
C GLU A 445 -0.25 50.52 30.68
N ASP A 446 -0.39 49.94 31.87
CA ASP A 446 -0.87 50.49 33.14
C ASP A 446 -2.15 51.34 33.18
N ALA A 447 -3.23 50.69 33.62
CA ALA A 447 -4.20 51.30 34.53
C ALA A 447 -4.84 50.21 35.41
N VAL A 448 -4.43 50.17 36.67
CA VAL A 448 -5.10 49.42 37.74
C VAL A 448 -6.47 50.05 37.98
N MET A 449 -7.52 49.41 37.44
CA MET A 449 -8.85 49.42 38.05
C MET A 449 -9.31 47.98 38.14
N GLU A 450 -9.20 47.40 39.33
CA GLU A 450 -9.78 46.09 39.66
C GLU A 450 -11.31 46.19 39.55
N ASN A 451 -11.83 45.84 38.38
CA ASN A 451 -13.23 45.47 38.25
C ASN A 451 -13.42 44.16 39.02
N SER A 452 -14.18 44.18 40.11
CA SER A 452 -14.51 43.01 40.96
C SER A 452 -15.27 41.87 40.24
N LYS A 453 -15.49 41.99 38.93
CA LYS A 453 -16.08 40.97 38.04
C LYS A 453 -15.10 40.38 37.02
N GLN A 454 -13.84 40.82 36.98
CA GLN A 454 -12.81 40.15 36.16
C GLN A 454 -12.23 38.97 36.93
N LEU A 455 -12.19 37.80 36.28
CA LEU A 455 -11.42 36.67 36.77
C LEU A 455 -9.97 37.12 36.97
N SER A 456 -9.37 36.78 38.11
CA SER A 456 -7.98 37.12 38.38
C SER A 456 -7.09 36.58 37.26
N ALA A 457 -5.98 37.27 36.98
CA ALA A 457 -5.00 36.82 35.98
C ALA A 457 -4.54 35.36 36.23
N TRP A 458 -4.62 34.90 37.47
CA TRP A 458 -4.23 33.57 37.92
C TRP A 458 -5.32 32.48 37.80
N SER A 459 -6.57 32.83 37.48
CA SER A 459 -7.73 31.92 37.56
C SER A 459 -7.64 30.69 36.65
N LEU A 460 -6.92 30.79 35.53
CA LEU A 460 -6.74 29.71 34.56
C LEU A 460 -5.32 29.13 34.54
N HIS A 461 -4.41 29.60 35.41
CA HIS A 461 -3.04 29.11 35.46
C HIS A 461 -2.97 27.76 36.16
N LEU A 462 -2.03 26.92 35.72
CA LEU A 462 -1.69 25.71 36.47
C LEU A 462 -1.04 26.14 37.81
N PRO A 463 -1.51 25.62 38.96
CA PRO A 463 -0.86 25.86 40.24
C PRO A 463 0.60 25.40 40.23
N ALA A 464 1.43 26.00 41.08
CA ALA A 464 2.82 25.58 41.21
C ALA A 464 2.91 24.10 41.64
N CYS A 465 3.69 23.32 40.89
CA CYS A 465 3.89 21.89 41.14
C CYS A 465 5.16 21.38 40.47
N ARG A 466 5.64 20.19 40.88
CA ARG A 466 6.73 19.48 40.20
C ARG A 466 6.21 18.40 39.27
N ILE A 467 6.74 18.38 38.05
CA ILE A 467 6.50 17.34 37.04
C ILE A 467 7.81 16.61 36.74
N SER A 468 7.74 15.43 36.12
CA SER A 468 8.95 14.74 35.66
C SER A 468 9.54 15.42 34.43
N GLU A 469 10.87 15.47 34.36
CA GLU A 469 11.60 16.03 33.22
C GLU A 469 11.20 15.33 31.90
N SER A 470 10.95 14.02 31.96
CA SER A 470 10.47 13.23 30.82
C SER A 470 9.14 13.72 30.24
N VAL A 471 8.23 14.25 31.07
CA VAL A 471 6.93 14.77 30.62
C VAL A 471 7.07 16.16 30.01
N GLN A 472 7.99 16.96 30.52
CA GLN A 472 8.35 18.23 29.89
C GLN A 472 8.92 17.98 28.49
N GLN A 473 9.92 17.10 28.37
CA GLN A 473 10.53 16.71 27.09
C GLN A 473 9.50 16.09 26.13
N LEU A 474 8.53 15.33 26.64
CA LEU A 474 7.45 14.75 25.85
C LEU A 474 6.53 15.85 25.27
N MET A 475 6.23 16.89 26.04
CA MET A 475 5.44 18.03 25.58
C MET A 475 6.24 18.84 24.54
N GLU A 476 7.53 19.05 24.75
CA GLU A 476 8.41 19.72 23.77
C GLU A 476 8.48 18.95 22.44
N LEU A 477 8.60 17.61 22.50
CA LEU A 477 8.54 16.73 21.31
C LEU A 477 7.20 16.86 20.58
N ALA A 478 6.08 16.90 21.31
CA ALA A 478 4.75 17.10 20.75
C ALA A 478 4.62 18.47 20.06
N VAL A 479 5.07 19.55 20.72
CA VAL A 479 5.05 20.91 20.16
C VAL A 479 5.92 21.01 18.91
N SER A 480 7.14 20.45 18.94
CA SER A 480 8.05 20.42 17.79
C SER A 480 7.40 19.72 16.59
N THR A 481 6.78 18.55 16.82
CA THR A 481 6.08 17.78 15.78
C THR A 481 4.88 18.55 15.20
N LEU A 482 4.12 19.28 16.04
CA LEU A 482 3.04 20.14 15.57
C LEU A 482 3.54 21.35 14.77
N CYS A 483 4.69 21.93 15.14
CA CYS A 483 5.31 23.00 14.36
C CYS A 483 5.73 22.52 12.97
N GLU A 484 6.27 21.30 12.86
CA GLU A 484 6.59 20.70 11.56
C GLU A 484 5.33 20.45 10.71
N ALA A 485 4.21 20.09 11.35
CA ALA A 485 2.93 19.88 10.66
C ALA A 485 2.39 21.16 9.99
N VAL A 486 2.66 22.34 10.54
CA VAL A 486 2.23 23.65 9.98
C VAL A 486 2.87 23.91 8.60
N GLY A 487 4.13 23.54 8.41
CA GLY A 487 4.85 23.75 7.16
C GLY A 487 4.73 22.61 6.14
N SER A 488 3.96 21.57 6.44
CA SER A 488 3.90 20.33 5.67
C SER A 488 2.70 20.30 4.70
N SER A 489 2.72 19.37 3.74
CA SER A 489 1.55 19.09 2.89
C SER A 489 0.35 18.61 3.72
N SER A 490 -0.88 18.74 3.20
CA SER A 490 -2.11 18.34 3.90
C SER A 490 -2.07 16.91 4.45
N GLN A 491 -1.67 15.93 3.63
CA GLN A 491 -1.58 14.53 4.04
C GLN A 491 -0.51 14.29 5.12
N SER A 492 0.65 14.91 5.00
CA SER A 492 1.75 14.81 5.97
C SER A 492 1.39 15.49 7.30
N ALA A 493 0.74 16.65 7.24
CA ALA A 493 0.27 17.37 8.42
C ALA A 493 -0.78 16.57 9.20
N LEU A 494 -1.70 15.88 8.49
CA LEU A 494 -2.64 14.94 9.10
C LEU A 494 -1.91 13.82 9.87
N GLN A 495 -0.93 13.17 9.24
CA GLN A 495 -0.16 12.10 9.88
C GLN A 495 0.59 12.59 11.12
N LEU A 496 1.28 13.73 11.04
CA LEU A 496 2.03 14.31 12.15
C LEU A 496 1.10 14.72 13.30
N PHE A 497 -0.05 15.34 13.00
CA PHE A 497 -1.04 15.71 14.00
C PHE A 497 -1.57 14.49 14.77
N PHE A 498 -2.01 13.46 14.05
CA PHE A 498 -2.48 12.22 14.69
C PHE A 498 -1.36 11.47 15.41
N THR A 499 -0.11 11.62 14.99
CA THR A 499 1.03 11.07 15.72
C THR A 499 1.19 11.73 17.08
N VAL A 500 1.07 13.05 17.16
CA VAL A 500 1.10 13.77 18.45
C VAL A 500 -0.05 13.31 19.36
N ARG A 501 -1.24 13.11 18.79
CA ARG A 501 -2.37 12.53 19.52
C ARG A 501 -2.05 11.10 20.01
N ASN A 502 -1.41 10.28 19.19
CA ASN A 502 -0.96 8.93 19.55
C ASN A 502 0.13 8.96 20.64
N ILE A 503 1.00 9.98 20.71
CA ILE A 503 1.96 10.14 21.81
C ILE A 503 1.22 10.24 23.15
N PHE A 504 0.19 11.08 23.23
CA PHE A 504 -0.57 11.25 24.47
C PHE A 504 -1.40 10.00 24.80
N GLN A 505 -1.95 9.32 23.78
CA GLN A 505 -2.63 8.04 23.99
C GLN A 505 -1.66 6.98 24.53
N LEU A 506 -0.46 6.87 23.93
CA LEU A 506 0.59 5.96 24.41
C LEU A 506 1.01 6.30 25.84
N PHE A 507 1.11 7.57 26.21
CA PHE A 507 1.40 7.94 27.59
C PHE A 507 0.35 7.38 28.55
N TYR A 508 -0.93 7.54 28.20
CA TYR A 508 -2.06 7.08 29.00
C TYR A 508 -2.01 5.58 29.25
N ASP A 509 -1.58 4.78 28.28
CA ASP A 509 -1.54 3.32 28.38
C ASP A 509 -0.21 2.79 28.96
N VAL A 510 0.93 3.36 28.57
CA VAL A 510 2.27 2.83 28.88
C VAL A 510 2.74 3.21 30.27
N VAL A 511 2.61 4.48 30.67
CA VAL A 511 3.20 4.97 31.94
C VAL A 511 2.57 4.30 33.16
N PRO A 512 1.22 4.20 33.28
CA PRO A 512 0.60 3.53 34.41
C PRO A 512 0.92 2.03 34.47
N THR A 513 1.11 1.40 33.31
CA THR A 513 1.39 -0.04 33.22
C THR A 513 2.85 -0.33 33.58
N TYR A 514 3.80 0.40 33.00
CA TYR A 514 5.22 0.18 33.20
C TYR A 514 5.68 0.57 34.61
N HIS A 515 5.19 1.69 35.14
CA HIS A 515 5.60 2.19 36.47
C HIS A 515 4.69 1.74 37.61
N LYS A 516 3.72 0.83 37.37
CA LYS A 516 2.69 0.42 38.34
C LYS A 516 3.24 0.13 39.73
N GLU A 517 4.28 -0.71 39.82
CA GLU A 517 4.87 -1.08 41.11
C GLU A 517 5.55 0.10 41.80
N ASN A 518 6.29 0.91 41.04
CA ASN A 518 7.00 2.07 41.57
C ASN A 518 6.02 3.14 42.09
N LEU A 519 4.89 3.32 41.40
CA LEU A 519 3.83 4.25 41.80
C LEU A 519 3.16 3.82 43.11
N LEU A 520 3.02 2.50 43.36
CA LEU A 520 2.48 1.97 44.62
C LEU A 520 3.51 2.02 45.76
N LYS A 521 4.78 1.74 45.45
CA LYS A 521 5.86 1.68 46.45
C LYS A 521 6.30 3.06 46.92
N PHE A 522 6.34 4.07 46.04
CA PHE A 522 6.94 5.37 46.33
C PHE A 522 5.92 6.53 46.30
N PRO A 523 5.55 7.11 47.46
CA PRO A 523 4.58 8.21 47.54
C PRO A 523 4.96 9.45 46.73
N HIS A 524 6.26 9.74 46.61
CA HIS A 524 6.78 10.84 45.79
C HIS A 524 6.40 10.67 44.31
N LEU A 525 6.60 9.47 43.75
CA LEU A 525 6.36 9.21 42.33
C LEU A 525 4.87 9.25 41.99
N ALA A 526 4.00 8.79 42.89
CA ALA A 526 2.55 8.92 42.71
C ALA A 526 2.10 10.39 42.66
N ALA A 527 2.66 11.25 43.51
CA ALA A 527 2.40 12.69 43.50
C ALA A 527 2.91 13.37 42.21
N VAL A 528 4.13 13.02 41.76
CA VAL A 528 4.67 13.52 40.48
C VAL A 528 3.81 13.05 39.31
N GLN A 529 3.37 11.79 39.28
CA GLN A 529 2.52 11.27 38.21
C GLN A 529 1.14 11.93 38.17
N HIS A 530 0.58 12.26 39.33
CA HIS A 530 -0.63 13.08 39.42
C HIS A 530 -0.42 14.44 38.74
N ASN A 531 0.66 15.14 39.11
CA ASN A 531 0.99 16.44 38.53
C ASN A 531 1.29 16.34 37.03
N ASN A 532 2.00 15.32 36.57
CA ASN A 532 2.25 15.05 35.15
C ASN A 532 0.94 15.01 34.37
N CYS A 533 -0.04 14.24 34.87
CA CYS A 533 -1.34 14.13 34.23
C CYS A 533 -2.10 15.46 34.23
N MET A 534 -2.06 16.22 35.32
CA MET A 534 -2.71 17.54 35.41
C MET A 534 -2.05 18.57 34.49
N TYR A 535 -0.72 18.54 34.38
CA TYR A 535 0.07 19.38 33.48
C TYR A 535 -0.26 19.09 32.01
N LEU A 536 -0.25 17.82 31.61
CA LEU A 536 -0.65 17.41 30.26
C LEU A 536 -2.09 17.84 29.98
N ALA A 537 -3.02 17.51 30.89
CA ALA A 537 -4.42 17.89 30.77
C ALA A 537 -4.63 19.41 30.63
N HIS A 538 -3.84 20.22 31.34
CA HIS A 538 -3.89 21.68 31.26
C HIS A 538 -3.46 22.17 29.87
N HIS A 539 -2.33 21.70 29.34
CA HIS A 539 -1.84 22.14 28.03
C HIS A 539 -2.69 21.63 26.86
N LEU A 540 -3.26 20.43 26.96
CA LEU A 540 -4.13 19.89 25.91
C LEU A 540 -5.42 20.71 25.69
N LEU A 541 -5.86 21.51 26.67
CA LEU A 541 -7.00 22.42 26.52
C LEU A 541 -6.76 23.48 25.43
N THR A 542 -5.54 24.00 25.33
CA THR A 542 -5.22 25.13 24.45
C THR A 542 -4.36 24.73 23.25
N LEU A 543 -3.64 23.61 23.32
CA LEU A 543 -2.69 23.18 22.30
C LEU A 543 -3.34 23.05 20.91
N GLY A 544 -4.50 22.39 20.82
CA GLY A 544 -5.22 22.23 19.55
C GLY A 544 -5.65 23.57 18.95
N HIS A 545 -6.17 24.47 19.80
CA HIS A 545 -6.59 25.81 19.38
C HIS A 545 -5.43 26.66 18.85
N TYR A 546 -4.25 26.57 19.50
CA TYR A 546 -3.06 27.32 19.10
C TYR A 546 -2.60 27.00 17.67
N PHE A 547 -2.58 25.71 17.31
CA PHE A 547 -2.12 25.27 15.99
C PHE A 547 -3.22 25.29 14.91
N ARG A 548 -4.51 25.23 15.29
CA ARG A 548 -5.65 25.10 14.36
C ARG A 548 -5.61 26.09 13.19
N ALA A 549 -5.34 27.36 13.46
CA ALA A 549 -5.35 28.42 12.43
C ALA A 549 -4.21 28.31 11.40
N HIS A 550 -3.14 27.58 11.75
CA HIS A 550 -1.91 27.48 10.96
C HIS A 550 -1.78 26.13 10.24
N LEU A 551 -2.60 25.14 10.58
CA LEU A 551 -2.58 23.82 9.95
C LEU A 551 -3.33 23.83 8.60
N PRO A 552 -2.92 23.00 7.63
CA PRO A 552 -3.61 22.89 6.34
C PRO A 552 -4.99 22.22 6.46
N GLN A 553 -5.88 22.44 5.49
CA GLN A 553 -7.16 21.72 5.40
C GLN A 553 -6.94 20.21 5.34
N PRO A 554 -7.77 19.38 6.02
CA PRO A 554 -9.01 19.71 6.76
C PRO A 554 -8.80 20.00 8.27
N LEU A 555 -7.56 20.08 8.76
CA LEU A 555 -7.29 20.21 10.21
C LEU A 555 -7.78 21.56 10.78
N ASN A 556 -7.73 22.62 9.97
CA ASN A 556 -8.21 23.95 10.34
C ASN A 556 -9.75 24.03 10.53
N GLU A 557 -10.52 23.14 9.92
CA GLU A 557 -12.00 23.13 9.96
C GLU A 557 -12.58 22.58 11.28
N GLY A 558 -11.74 22.07 12.19
CA GLY A 558 -12.15 21.68 13.54
C GLY A 558 -11.76 20.26 13.96
N VAL A 559 -11.10 19.50 13.07
CA VAL A 559 -10.59 18.15 13.37
C VAL A 559 -9.41 18.19 14.35
N ALA A 560 -8.67 19.31 14.42
CA ALA A 560 -7.50 19.46 15.28
C ALA A 560 -7.86 19.79 16.74
N THR A 561 -8.24 18.78 17.54
CA THR A 561 -8.51 18.93 18.99
C THR A 561 -7.85 17.85 19.84
N PHE A 562 -7.53 18.24 21.08
CA PHE A 562 -7.06 17.34 22.15
C PHE A 562 -7.93 17.42 23.42
N VAL A 563 -8.97 18.26 23.41
CA VAL A 563 -9.81 18.55 24.59
C VAL A 563 -10.54 17.30 25.09
N ASP A 564 -10.87 16.39 24.18
CA ASP A 564 -11.53 15.13 24.49
C ASP A 564 -10.66 14.16 25.30
N MET A 565 -9.33 14.30 25.26
CA MET A 565 -8.40 13.49 26.06
C MET A 565 -8.27 14.01 27.51
N VAL A 566 -8.61 15.28 27.76
CA VAL A 566 -8.42 15.96 29.05
C VAL A 566 -9.10 15.24 30.23
N PRO A 567 -10.37 14.79 30.14
CA PRO A 567 -11.02 14.07 31.22
C PRO A 567 -10.30 12.75 31.56
N GLY A 568 -9.78 12.06 30.55
CA GLY A 568 -9.00 10.83 30.70
C GLY A 568 -7.75 11.07 31.56
N PHE A 569 -6.92 12.05 31.18
CA PHE A 569 -5.72 12.38 31.94
C PHE A 569 -6.02 12.81 33.38
N ARG A 570 -7.02 13.67 33.61
CA ARG A 570 -7.41 14.08 34.97
C ARG A 570 -7.83 12.89 35.82
N LYS A 571 -8.63 11.99 35.26
CA LYS A 571 -9.07 10.76 35.93
C LYS A 571 -7.88 9.85 36.25
N LEU A 572 -6.97 9.65 35.29
CA LEU A 572 -5.77 8.83 35.46
C LEU A 572 -4.89 9.33 36.61
N GLY A 573 -4.57 10.63 36.60
CA GLY A 573 -3.76 11.25 37.66
C GLY A 573 -4.44 11.21 39.02
N ALA A 574 -5.76 11.45 39.08
CA ALA A 574 -6.52 11.39 40.33
C ALA A 574 -6.58 9.95 40.89
N GLN A 575 -6.85 8.96 40.05
CA GLN A 575 -6.92 7.55 40.46
C GLN A 575 -5.57 7.03 40.98
N CYS A 576 -4.47 7.38 40.30
CA CYS A 576 -3.13 7.02 40.74
C CYS A 576 -2.85 7.54 42.16
N PHE A 577 -3.08 8.84 42.40
CA PHE A 577 -2.83 9.44 43.71
C PHE A 577 -3.79 8.95 44.80
N LEU A 578 -5.07 8.76 44.48
CA LEU A 578 -6.05 8.20 45.41
C LEU A 578 -5.69 6.77 45.84
N THR A 579 -5.17 5.96 44.92
CA THR A 579 -4.69 4.61 45.23
C THR A 579 -3.54 4.69 46.24
N GLN A 580 -2.59 5.61 46.04
CA GLN A 580 -1.50 5.82 46.98
C GLN A 580 -1.96 6.32 48.35
N LEU A 581 -2.94 7.25 48.39
CA LEU A 581 -3.53 7.70 49.65
C LEU A 581 -4.20 6.56 50.41
N ASN A 582 -4.85 5.62 49.72
CA ASN A 582 -5.45 4.45 50.36
C ASN A 582 -4.40 3.49 50.94
N VAL A 583 -3.26 3.31 50.25
CA VAL A 583 -2.12 2.54 50.79
C VAL A 583 -1.60 3.19 52.07
N GLN A 584 -1.40 4.51 52.05
CA GLN A 584 -0.93 5.25 53.23
C GLN A 584 -1.95 5.21 54.38
N LYS A 585 -3.26 5.27 54.09
CA LYS A 585 -4.30 5.07 55.12
C LYS A 585 -4.21 3.71 55.78
N ALA A 586 -4.09 2.64 54.99
CA ALA A 586 -3.98 1.28 55.51
C ALA A 586 -2.75 1.14 56.41
N GLU A 587 -1.62 1.71 56.00
CA GLU A 587 -0.37 1.71 56.79
C GLU A 587 -0.52 2.47 58.12
N LEU A 588 -1.23 3.60 58.14
CA LEU A 588 -1.52 4.33 59.39
C LEU A 588 -2.41 3.51 60.33
N LEU A 589 -3.46 2.85 59.80
CA LEU A 589 -4.36 2.01 60.60
C LEU A 589 -3.66 0.76 61.13
N GLU A 590 -2.78 0.14 60.34
CA GLU A 590 -1.96 -0.99 60.76
C GLU A 590 -1.03 -0.59 61.91
N ARG A 591 -0.35 0.56 61.81
CA ARG A 591 0.47 1.08 62.92
C ARG A 591 -0.36 1.36 64.18
N LEU A 592 -1.55 1.96 64.04
CA LEU A 592 -2.46 2.17 65.18
C LEU A 592 -2.97 0.88 65.81
N SER A 593 -3.13 -0.19 65.03
CA SER A 593 -3.61 -1.48 65.56
C SER A 593 -2.66 -2.10 66.62
N THR A 594 -1.38 -1.73 66.59
CA THR A 594 -0.39 -2.15 67.60
C THR A 594 -0.63 -1.54 68.98
N ALA A 595 -1.53 -0.55 69.10
CA ALA A 595 -1.94 0.05 70.37
C ALA A 595 -2.95 -0.80 71.18
N HIS A 596 -3.22 -2.05 70.77
CA HIS A 596 -4.15 -2.96 71.46
C HIS A 596 -5.52 -2.34 71.79
N ASN A 597 -6.08 -1.55 70.86
CA ASN A 597 -7.32 -0.79 71.00
C ASN A 597 -7.34 0.26 72.13
N PHE A 598 -6.18 0.62 72.68
CA PHE A 598 -6.05 1.54 73.82
C PHE A 598 -6.74 1.05 75.10
N CYS A 599 -6.87 -0.26 75.28
CA CYS A 599 -7.37 -0.87 76.51
C CYS A 599 -6.24 -1.09 77.53
N ASN A 600 -6.54 -1.01 78.83
CA ASN A 600 -5.63 -1.32 79.95
C ASN A 600 -4.27 -0.61 79.82
N LEU A 601 -4.30 0.72 79.78
CA LEU A 601 -3.11 1.56 79.69
C LEU A 601 -2.46 1.82 81.06
N ASP A 602 -3.06 1.33 82.13
CA ASP A 602 -2.46 1.18 83.47
C ASP A 602 -1.26 0.21 83.45
N ASP A 603 -1.26 -0.76 82.54
CA ASP A 603 -0.11 -1.61 82.27
C ASP A 603 0.96 -0.88 81.45
N GLU A 604 2.16 -0.74 82.01
CA GLU A 604 3.29 -0.02 81.41
C GLU A 604 3.63 -0.53 80.00
N ASP A 605 3.56 -1.84 79.75
CA ASP A 605 3.85 -2.42 78.43
C ASP A 605 2.81 -1.97 77.38
N ASN A 606 1.52 -1.95 77.74
CA ASN A 606 0.45 -1.48 76.85
C ASN A 606 0.53 0.03 76.61
N TYR A 607 0.84 0.82 77.64
CA TYR A 607 1.05 2.26 77.48
C TYR A 607 2.23 2.58 76.56
N ILE A 608 3.36 1.87 76.73
CA ILE A 608 4.53 1.98 75.85
C ILE A 608 4.14 1.62 74.40
N ALA A 609 3.39 0.54 74.20
CA ALA A 609 2.91 0.14 72.88
C ALA A 609 2.00 1.20 72.23
N ALA A 610 1.01 1.73 72.95
CA ALA A 610 0.10 2.77 72.47
C ALA A 610 0.84 4.08 72.18
N SER A 611 1.75 4.50 73.07
CA SER A 611 2.60 5.67 72.87
C SER A 611 3.51 5.54 71.66
N LYS A 612 4.07 4.35 71.45
CA LYS A 612 4.88 4.05 70.27
C LYS A 612 4.04 4.09 68.98
N ALA A 613 2.83 3.52 69.00
CA ALA A 613 1.92 3.53 67.85
C ALA A 613 1.54 4.96 67.42
N VAL A 614 1.15 5.81 68.38
CA VAL A 614 0.82 7.24 68.13
C VAL A 614 2.04 7.98 67.56
N ARG A 615 3.22 7.80 68.16
CA ARG A 615 4.47 8.42 67.68
C ARG A 615 4.83 7.94 66.27
N GLN A 616 4.65 6.65 65.95
CA GLN A 616 4.91 6.10 64.62
C GLN A 616 3.96 6.65 63.54
N VAL A 617 2.70 6.91 63.90
CA VAL A 617 1.71 7.54 63.01
C VAL A 617 2.09 8.97 62.71
N ILE A 618 2.41 9.77 63.74
CA ILE A 618 2.84 11.16 63.56
C ILE A 618 4.13 11.20 62.75
N HIS A 619 5.07 10.30 63.03
CA HIS A 619 6.32 10.18 62.27
C HIS A 619 6.06 9.89 60.79
N GLN A 620 5.13 8.99 60.46
CA GLN A 620 4.73 8.72 59.07
C GLN A 620 4.18 9.97 58.39
N LEU A 621 3.28 10.68 59.06
CA LEU A 621 2.67 11.90 58.53
C LEU A 621 3.74 12.97 58.29
N LYS A 622 4.71 13.13 59.20
CA LYS A 622 5.86 14.04 59.03
C LYS A 622 6.74 13.62 57.85
N GLN A 623 7.01 12.33 57.65
CA GLN A 623 7.76 11.85 56.49
C GLN A 623 7.01 12.10 55.17
N LEU A 624 5.70 11.84 55.12
CA LEU A 624 4.89 12.12 53.93
C LEU A 624 4.82 13.62 53.64
N ALA A 625 4.70 14.43 54.69
CA ALA A 625 4.67 15.88 54.61
C ALA A 625 5.93 16.43 53.93
N THR A 626 7.11 15.92 54.27
CA THR A 626 8.38 16.32 53.63
C THR A 626 8.51 15.77 52.22
N VAL A 627 8.05 14.55 51.96
CA VAL A 627 8.07 13.93 50.62
C VAL A 627 7.18 14.67 49.62
N TRP A 628 6.04 15.21 50.04
CA TRP A 628 5.12 15.94 49.18
C TRP A 628 5.30 17.45 49.18
N GLN A 629 6.12 17.97 50.10
CA GLN A 629 6.49 19.39 50.15
C GLN A 629 7.16 19.81 48.84
N ASP A 630 6.79 20.98 48.32
CA ASP A 630 7.27 21.51 47.03
C ASP A 630 6.96 20.65 45.79
N VAL A 631 6.27 19.51 45.94
CA VAL A 631 5.85 18.64 44.83
C VAL A 631 4.41 18.94 44.43
N LEU A 632 3.46 18.83 45.35
CA LEU A 632 2.03 19.00 45.09
C LEU A 632 1.60 20.47 45.17
N PRO A 633 0.56 20.87 44.43
CA PRO A 633 -0.14 22.12 44.68
C PRO A 633 -0.62 22.21 46.14
N VAL A 634 -0.49 23.38 46.75
CA VAL A 634 -0.83 23.65 48.17
C VAL A 634 -2.19 23.07 48.56
N THR A 635 -3.22 23.32 47.76
CA THR A 635 -4.58 22.87 48.07
C THR A 635 -4.73 21.34 48.02
N ILE A 636 -4.01 20.67 47.11
CA ILE A 636 -4.03 19.21 46.99
C ILE A 636 -3.24 18.59 48.15
N TYR A 637 -2.08 19.17 48.49
CA TYR A 637 -1.28 18.80 49.64
C TYR A 637 -2.08 18.86 50.95
N CYS A 638 -2.69 20.01 51.26
CA CYS A 638 -3.44 20.18 52.51
C CYS A 638 -4.64 19.23 52.59
N LYS A 639 -5.33 18.99 51.47
CA LYS A 639 -6.41 17.99 51.40
C LYS A 639 -5.90 16.57 51.62
N ALA A 640 -4.75 16.20 51.06
CA ALA A 640 -4.14 14.88 51.22
C ALA A 640 -3.72 14.65 52.68
N MET A 641 -2.93 15.56 53.25
CA MET A 641 -2.48 15.50 54.64
C MET A 641 -3.65 15.54 55.64
N GLY A 642 -4.63 16.41 55.40
CA GLY A 642 -5.83 16.48 56.24
C GLY A 642 -6.67 15.21 56.19
N ASN A 643 -6.77 14.54 55.03
CA ASN A 643 -7.48 13.27 54.92
C ASN A 643 -6.77 12.16 55.71
N LEU A 644 -5.44 12.07 55.62
CA LEU A 644 -4.65 11.09 56.38
C LEU A 644 -4.72 11.32 57.89
N LEU A 645 -4.56 12.57 58.34
CA LEU A 645 -4.71 12.93 59.75
C LEU A 645 -6.13 12.65 60.24
N ASN A 646 -7.15 12.96 59.43
CA ASN A 646 -8.53 12.62 59.74
C ASN A 646 -8.74 11.12 59.91
N THR A 647 -8.11 10.28 59.07
CA THR A 647 -8.20 8.82 59.21
C THR A 647 -7.63 8.36 60.55
N ALA A 648 -6.44 8.82 60.95
CA ALA A 648 -5.85 8.48 62.23
C ALA A 648 -6.73 8.93 63.42
N ILE A 649 -7.23 10.17 63.37
CA ILE A 649 -8.11 10.72 64.42
C ILE A 649 -9.43 9.97 64.51
N THR A 650 -10.04 9.63 63.37
CA THR A 650 -11.31 8.90 63.35
C THR A 650 -11.16 7.52 63.97
N GLU A 651 -10.05 6.83 63.69
CA GLU A 651 -9.76 5.53 64.29
C GLU A 651 -9.57 5.65 65.81
N ILE A 652 -8.78 6.63 66.27
CA ILE A 652 -8.55 6.84 67.71
C ILE A 652 -9.85 7.17 68.44
N ILE A 653 -10.67 8.08 67.90
CA ILE A 653 -12.00 8.38 68.47
C ILE A 653 -12.83 7.09 68.54
N SER A 654 -12.88 6.32 67.45
CA SER A 654 -13.68 5.08 67.42
C SER A 654 -13.22 4.08 68.47
N LYS A 655 -11.91 3.93 68.70
CA LYS A 655 -11.37 2.99 69.69
C LYS A 655 -11.66 3.44 71.12
N ILE A 656 -11.47 4.73 71.43
CA ILE A 656 -11.79 5.29 72.74
C ILE A 656 -13.28 5.16 73.04
N MET A 657 -14.15 5.41 72.05
CA MET A 657 -15.61 5.29 72.22
C MET A 657 -16.09 3.84 72.40
N MET A 658 -15.27 2.84 72.08
CA MET A 658 -15.58 1.43 72.29
C MET A 658 -15.18 0.92 73.68
N LEU A 659 -14.46 1.71 74.48
CA LEU A 659 -14.08 1.33 75.84
C LEU A 659 -15.30 1.38 76.77
N GLU A 660 -15.57 0.28 77.46
CA GLU A 660 -16.72 0.18 78.38
C GLU A 660 -16.45 0.85 79.74
N ASP A 661 -15.20 0.78 80.21
CA ASP A 661 -14.71 1.35 81.46
C ASP A 661 -13.33 1.97 81.23
N ILE A 662 -13.10 3.16 81.77
CA ILE A 662 -11.85 3.92 81.63
C ILE A 662 -11.46 4.36 83.05
N SER A 663 -10.39 3.79 83.58
CA SER A 663 -9.88 4.17 84.90
C SER A 663 -9.35 5.61 84.89
N SER A 664 -9.14 6.20 86.07
CA SER A 664 -8.56 7.55 86.16
C SER A 664 -7.14 7.61 85.59
N GLU A 665 -6.37 6.52 85.68
CA GLU A 665 -5.02 6.43 85.14
C GLU A 665 -5.07 6.26 83.60
N ASP A 666 -5.94 5.40 83.08
CA ASP A 666 -6.18 5.26 81.64
C ASP A 666 -6.62 6.58 81.01
N GLY A 667 -7.50 7.34 81.69
CA GLY A 667 -7.96 8.65 81.24
C GLY A 667 -6.82 9.66 81.06
N GLU A 668 -5.89 9.73 82.02
CA GLU A 668 -4.71 10.62 81.95
C GLU A 668 -3.73 10.16 80.85
N HIS A 669 -3.52 8.85 80.71
CA HIS A 669 -2.71 8.29 79.62
C HIS A 669 -3.31 8.56 78.24
N LEU A 670 -4.61 8.32 78.04
CA LEU A 670 -5.34 8.65 76.81
C LEU A 670 -5.28 10.14 76.50
N HIS A 671 -5.47 10.99 77.51
CA HIS A 671 -5.36 12.44 77.37
C HIS A 671 -3.96 12.83 76.87
N THR A 672 -2.90 12.31 77.48
CA THR A 672 -1.51 12.57 77.08
C THR A 672 -1.22 12.15 75.64
N LEU A 673 -1.70 10.97 75.23
CA LEU A 673 -1.57 10.48 73.85
C LEU A 673 -2.32 11.38 72.85
N CYS A 674 -3.55 11.79 73.17
CA CYS A 674 -4.35 12.66 72.30
C CYS A 674 -3.83 14.11 72.26
N GLN A 675 -3.28 14.59 73.37
CA GLN A 675 -2.61 15.89 73.49
C GLN A 675 -1.41 15.95 72.52
N THR A 676 -0.61 14.87 72.47
CA THR A 676 0.52 14.75 71.54
C THR A 676 0.08 14.92 70.08
N ILE A 677 -1.05 14.33 69.68
CA ILE A 677 -1.61 14.48 68.32
C ILE A 677 -2.15 15.89 68.09
N THR A 678 -2.72 16.52 69.12
CA THR A 678 -3.26 17.88 69.04
C THR A 678 -2.15 18.91 68.82
N GLU A 679 -0.99 18.71 69.43
CA GLU A 679 0.19 19.57 69.32
C GLU A 679 1.00 19.30 68.05
N GLU A 680 1.27 18.02 67.73
CA GLU A 680 2.12 17.66 66.60
C GLU A 680 1.36 17.50 65.27
N GLY A 681 0.07 17.22 65.30
CA GLY A 681 -0.78 17.03 64.11
C GLY A 681 -0.78 18.24 63.17
N PRO A 682 -0.96 19.48 63.65
CA PRO A 682 -0.89 20.67 62.80
C PRO A 682 0.48 20.88 62.14
N LEU A 683 1.57 20.40 62.75
CA LEU A 683 2.93 20.60 62.25
C LEU A 683 3.20 19.86 60.92
N VAL A 684 2.35 18.92 60.53
CA VAL A 684 2.48 18.19 59.25
C VAL A 684 2.02 19.01 58.04
N PHE A 685 1.38 20.16 58.26
CA PHE A 685 0.91 21.04 57.18
C PHE A 685 2.03 22.01 56.73
N ILE A 686 2.99 21.48 55.97
CA ILE A 686 4.15 22.22 55.44
C ILE A 686 4.19 22.25 53.90
N PRO A 687 3.17 22.81 53.22
CA PRO A 687 3.10 22.78 51.76
C PRO A 687 4.21 23.60 51.07
N VAL A 688 4.78 24.60 51.75
CA VAL A 688 5.82 25.49 51.20
C VAL A 688 7.15 25.26 51.94
N VAL A 689 8.27 25.45 51.24
CA VAL A 689 9.63 25.32 51.82
C VAL A 689 9.93 26.41 52.85
N GLU A 690 9.41 27.63 52.64
CA GLU A 690 9.55 28.74 53.59
C GLU A 690 8.63 28.53 54.81
N GLU A 691 9.22 28.17 55.95
CA GLU A 691 8.49 27.86 57.19
C GLU A 691 7.58 29.00 57.70
N SER A 692 8.00 30.25 57.52
CA SER A 692 7.24 31.43 57.97
C SER A 692 5.84 31.52 57.34
N LYS A 693 5.69 31.03 56.10
CA LYS A 693 4.42 31.03 55.36
C LYS A 693 3.51 29.85 55.72
N ASN A 694 4.02 28.84 56.42
CA ASN A 694 3.25 27.64 56.74
C ASN A 694 2.27 27.83 57.91
N ARG A 695 2.48 28.82 58.79
CA ARG A 695 1.63 29.07 59.97
C ARG A 695 0.14 29.14 59.65
N LYS A 696 -0.21 29.81 58.54
CA LYS A 696 -1.60 29.91 58.08
C LYS A 696 -2.26 28.54 57.86
N TYR A 697 -1.53 27.60 57.26
CA TYR A 697 -2.08 26.27 56.98
C TYR A 697 -2.21 25.39 58.23
N GLN A 698 -1.36 25.63 59.24
CA GLN A 698 -1.42 24.96 60.53
C GLN A 698 -2.61 25.45 61.37
N GLU A 699 -3.04 26.68 61.19
CA GLU A 699 -4.26 27.23 61.79
C GLU A 699 -5.53 26.74 61.07
N GLU A 700 -5.44 26.53 59.75
CA GLU A 700 -6.55 26.06 58.89
C GLU A 700 -6.82 24.54 58.94
N VAL A 701 -6.19 23.80 59.85
CA VAL A 701 -6.41 22.34 60.04
C VAL A 701 -7.89 21.94 60.13
N PRO A 702 -8.77 22.68 60.85
CA PRO A 702 -10.20 22.34 60.92
C PRO A 702 -10.91 22.34 59.55
N LEU A 703 -10.39 23.04 58.55
CA LEU A 703 -10.96 23.06 57.19
C LEU A 703 -10.68 21.76 56.43
N TYR A 704 -9.54 21.12 56.70
CA TYR A 704 -9.08 19.93 55.98
C TYR A 704 -9.36 18.63 56.74
N VAL A 705 -9.48 18.70 58.08
CA VAL A 705 -9.68 17.55 58.97
C VAL A 705 -11.08 17.61 59.58
N LYS A 706 -12.01 16.82 59.03
CA LYS A 706 -13.43 16.87 59.40
C LYS A 706 -13.71 16.58 60.87
N LYS A 707 -13.02 15.61 61.47
CA LYS A 707 -13.19 15.18 62.88
C LYS A 707 -12.29 15.91 63.87
N TRP A 708 -11.65 17.01 63.46
CA TRP A 708 -10.71 17.74 64.31
C TRP A 708 -11.37 18.40 65.53
N SER A 709 -12.52 19.06 65.33
CA SER A 709 -13.30 19.64 66.43
C SER A 709 -13.80 18.57 67.40
N THR A 710 -14.38 17.49 66.86
CA THR A 710 -14.77 16.30 67.64
C THR A 710 -13.63 15.75 68.48
N PHE A 711 -12.42 15.65 67.91
CA PHE A 711 -11.24 15.16 68.61
C PHE A 711 -10.81 16.07 69.76
N LYS A 712 -10.73 17.39 69.51
CA LYS A 712 -10.38 18.37 70.56
C LYS A 712 -11.35 18.33 71.73
N GLU A 713 -12.64 18.22 71.43
CA GLU A 713 -13.67 18.08 72.47
C GLU A 713 -13.50 16.78 73.26
N LEU A 714 -13.17 15.65 72.60
CA LEU A 714 -12.84 14.40 73.28
C LEU A 714 -11.64 14.55 74.24
N VAL A 715 -10.56 15.20 73.80
CA VAL A 715 -9.36 15.43 74.63
C VAL A 715 -9.70 16.18 75.92
N ILE A 716 -10.62 17.16 75.84
CA ILE A 716 -11.08 17.90 77.00
C ILE A 716 -11.93 17.02 77.91
N VAL A 717 -12.84 16.22 77.35
CA VAL A 717 -13.74 15.36 78.15
C VAL A 717 -12.98 14.28 78.92
N LEU A 718 -11.90 13.71 78.37
CA LEU A 718 -11.08 12.70 79.05
C LEU A 718 -10.51 13.17 80.41
N ARG A 719 -10.36 14.48 80.61
CA ARG A 719 -9.85 15.08 81.86
C ARG A 719 -10.88 15.93 82.60
N ALA A 720 -12.06 16.15 82.02
CA ALA A 720 -13.09 17.01 82.58
C ALA A 720 -13.81 16.32 83.74
N ASN A 721 -14.28 17.09 84.71
CA ASN A 721 -15.18 16.56 85.74
C ASN A 721 -16.64 16.50 85.24
N LEU A 722 -17.49 15.75 85.95
CA LEU A 722 -18.92 15.59 85.62
C LEU A 722 -19.67 16.93 85.44
N GLN A 723 -19.33 17.96 86.22
CA GLN A 723 -19.97 19.27 86.13
C GLN A 723 -19.54 20.01 84.86
N GLU A 724 -18.25 20.01 84.54
CA GLU A 724 -17.70 20.59 83.31
C GLU A 724 -18.28 19.94 82.05
N ILE A 725 -18.49 18.61 82.06
CA ILE A 725 -19.11 17.92 80.93
C ILE A 725 -20.57 18.36 80.74
N VAL A 726 -21.34 18.49 81.83
CA VAL A 726 -22.72 18.99 81.79
C VAL A 726 -22.76 20.46 81.34
N ASP A 727 -21.82 21.28 81.80
CA ASP A 727 -21.74 22.70 81.44
C ASP A 727 -21.34 22.89 79.96
N ARG A 728 -20.45 22.04 79.42
CA ARG A 728 -20.10 22.04 77.99
C ARG A 728 -21.16 21.39 77.10
N TRP A 729 -22.07 20.57 77.67
CA TRP A 729 -23.27 20.11 76.99
C TRP A 729 -24.32 21.22 76.87
N ALA A 730 -24.49 22.04 77.92
CA ALA A 730 -25.38 23.21 78.00
C ALA A 730 -26.76 22.96 77.34
N ASP A 731 -27.50 21.96 77.82
CA ASP A 731 -28.83 21.58 77.31
C ASP A 731 -28.89 21.44 75.77
N ALA A 732 -27.94 20.70 75.21
CA ALA A 732 -27.78 20.42 73.78
C ALA A 732 -27.41 21.64 72.90
N LYS A 733 -26.97 22.75 73.49
CA LYS A 733 -26.50 23.95 72.76
C LYS A 733 -25.00 24.23 72.93
N GLY A 734 -24.32 23.47 73.78
CA GLY A 734 -22.89 23.64 74.04
C GLY A 734 -22.00 23.01 72.96
N PRO A 735 -20.70 23.32 72.97
CA PRO A 735 -19.73 22.84 71.97
C PRO A 735 -19.68 21.30 71.88
N LEU A 736 -19.94 20.60 73.00
CA LEU A 736 -19.96 19.15 73.03
C LEU A 736 -21.14 18.56 72.26
N ALA A 737 -22.31 19.21 72.32
CA ALA A 737 -23.54 18.76 71.68
C ALA A 737 -23.54 18.99 70.15
N VAL A 738 -22.67 19.87 69.65
CA VAL A 738 -22.48 20.09 68.21
C VAL A 738 -21.72 18.92 67.58
N GLU A 739 -20.78 18.32 68.31
CA GLU A 739 -19.85 17.32 67.79
C GLU A 739 -20.23 15.87 68.15
N PHE A 740 -20.94 15.66 69.26
CA PHE A 740 -21.33 14.34 69.76
C PHE A 740 -22.84 14.20 69.95
N SER A 741 -23.35 13.00 69.71
CA SER A 741 -24.73 12.64 70.04
C SER A 741 -24.92 12.42 71.54
N SER A 742 -26.16 12.61 72.01
CA SER A 742 -26.56 12.32 73.40
C SER A 742 -26.20 10.89 73.83
N SER A 743 -26.33 9.90 72.93
CA SER A 743 -25.93 8.51 73.19
C SER A 743 -24.43 8.34 73.38
N GLU A 744 -23.60 8.99 72.55
CA GLU A 744 -22.14 8.92 72.63
C GLU A 744 -21.64 9.56 73.93
N VAL A 745 -22.13 10.77 74.27
CA VAL A 745 -21.75 11.45 75.51
C VAL A 745 -22.19 10.65 76.74
N LYS A 746 -23.39 10.05 76.72
CA LYS A 746 -23.82 9.14 77.78
C LYS A 746 -22.86 7.95 77.90
N SER A 747 -22.48 7.31 76.79
CA SER A 747 -21.53 6.20 76.79
C SER A 747 -20.19 6.60 77.42
N LEU A 748 -19.66 7.75 77.03
CA LEU A 748 -18.39 8.28 77.53
C LEU A 748 -18.45 8.59 79.04
N ILE A 749 -19.55 9.17 79.53
CA ILE A 749 -19.77 9.37 80.98
C ILE A 749 -19.90 8.03 81.71
N ARG A 750 -20.49 7.01 81.06
CA ARG A 750 -20.59 5.69 81.67
C ARG A 750 -19.22 5.02 81.83
N ALA A 751 -18.32 5.26 80.88
CA ALA A 751 -16.96 4.74 80.89
C ALA A 751 -16.02 5.50 81.84
N LEU A 752 -16.12 6.83 81.94
CA LEU A 752 -15.18 7.65 82.73
C LEU A 752 -15.52 7.74 84.24
N PHE A 753 -16.77 7.52 84.64
CA PHE A 753 -17.21 7.76 86.03
C PHE A 753 -17.92 6.56 86.62
N GLN A 754 -17.62 6.23 87.88
CA GLN A 754 -18.32 5.18 88.62
C GLN A 754 -19.82 5.49 88.81
N ASN A 755 -20.63 4.45 89.01
CA ASN A 755 -22.07 4.58 89.20
C ASN A 755 -22.40 5.25 90.54
N THR A 756 -22.72 6.55 90.49
CA THR A 756 -23.05 7.39 91.65
C THR A 756 -24.33 8.18 91.38
N GLU A 757 -25.00 8.68 92.43
CA GLU A 757 -26.17 9.56 92.27
C GLU A 757 -25.84 10.82 91.46
N ARG A 758 -24.60 11.35 91.59
CA ARG A 758 -24.10 12.48 90.80
C ARG A 758 -24.00 12.15 89.30
N ARG A 759 -23.53 10.95 88.96
CA ARG A 759 -23.51 10.46 87.56
C ARG A 759 -24.92 10.29 87.02
N ALA A 760 -25.85 9.71 87.80
CA ALA A 760 -27.25 9.56 87.39
C ALA A 760 -27.91 10.93 87.11
N ALA A 761 -27.67 11.92 87.98
CA ALA A 761 -28.13 13.29 87.79
C ALA A 761 -27.55 13.94 86.52
N ALA A 762 -26.25 13.78 86.24
CA ALA A 762 -25.63 14.30 85.02
C ALA A 762 -26.19 13.63 83.74
N LEU A 763 -26.36 12.30 83.75
CA LEU A 763 -26.94 11.55 82.62
C LEU A 763 -28.38 11.96 82.31
N SER A 764 -29.14 12.39 83.33
CA SER A 764 -30.52 12.89 83.18
C SER A 764 -30.61 14.24 82.46
N LYS A 765 -29.56 15.06 82.59
CA LYS A 765 -29.45 16.40 81.96
C LYS A 765 -29.01 16.32 80.50
N ILE A 766 -28.36 15.22 80.10
CA ILE A 766 -27.94 14.99 78.72
C ILE A 766 -29.08 14.29 77.98
N LYS A 767 -29.85 15.04 77.20
CA LYS A 767 -31.02 14.54 76.46
C LYS A 767 -30.74 14.41 74.98
#